data_AF-A0A4Q2WXE7-F1
#
_entry.id   AF-A0A4Q2WXE7-F1
#
_cell.length_a   1.000
_cell.length_b   1.000
_cell.length_c   1.000
_cell.angle_alpha   90.00
_cell.angle_beta   90.00
_cell.angle_gamma   90.00
#
_symmetry.space_group_name_H-M   'P 1'
#
loop_
_entity.id
_entity.type
_entity.pdbx_description
1 polymer ?
#
loop_
_entity_poly.entity_id
_entity_poly.type
_entity_poly.pdbx_seq_one_letter_code
_entity_poly.pdbx_strand_id
1 'polypeptide(L)'
;MNLRLPVLLACSLATGPAAAQLVNGNFETGTLAGWSVGGTGAAAAVRTSHFTGGTPPTVEGTWFALLSNGPENRGGGAQRYDGNTTDDFDFVSLTQTVTVPFAPAVLAFDWNYPSSEQQQPDDFDDLFDLRIGINGGALVQAWSGSSCKSNGTNYSNFPSAPCTGLGLVNWSLNASSPAAVRNTLLRHGVGGWRHACVPIGGLTAGATVTLRFAALDQGDTGYDSALMLDQVEIRSSCDATPTESLRQLTDTSGSAVELKGGGFELRPVDSFPIATNASGTQLAFASSANLTGDNPSAIRQVYAWNGSAYARATGLTLASGGSVQNLAMVANAAGRYVAIAARLNASAPQHVYRWDRTGGVVETVTPASIPAGCVNENPVIGENGTRIVWESTCASLTGAGSARKIVVSTRGATSWPAPAVLELLGTGACEARNPRIDGNTGAGQFVVLESNCNPRGGSNNSDASWEVFRKDLATTGTAGWRQVTATAATRTCTGGSGSESVFNFSPDVGGTAGRYTLFISNADLAGTNAACDSWQVFVNDASGGTSQLTPAATTPRYLAVSLHPDGNNYAFERLGTSFLSEIGRRQRATPATDVTVFQGVLGATGARIGLDGSVPVIHFYGADDPLVDNADGNIEIFSTRGP
;
A
#
# COMPACT_ATOMS: atom_id res chain seq x y z
N MET A 1 -58.11 -12.29 -35.61
CA MET A 1 -58.12 -11.33 -34.49
C MET A 1 -57.26 -11.96 -33.40
N ASN A 2 -55.96 -11.71 -33.46
CA ASN A 2 -54.95 -12.42 -32.66
C ASN A 2 -54.66 -11.63 -31.38
N LEU A 3 -55.08 -12.17 -30.24
CA LEU A 3 -54.81 -11.60 -28.93
C LEU A 3 -53.35 -11.88 -28.54
N ARG A 4 -52.59 -10.81 -28.30
CA ARG A 4 -51.22 -10.83 -27.78
C ARG A 4 -51.26 -11.00 -26.25
N LEU A 5 -50.53 -11.99 -25.74
CA LEU A 5 -50.22 -12.15 -24.32
C LEU A 5 -48.86 -11.46 -24.05
N PRO A 6 -48.70 -10.61 -23.01
CA PRO A 6 -47.42 -10.00 -22.70
C PRO A 6 -46.56 -10.96 -21.88
N VAL A 7 -45.35 -11.22 -22.37
CA VAL A 7 -44.29 -11.87 -21.59
C VAL A 7 -43.73 -10.82 -20.63
N LEU A 8 -44.00 -10.99 -19.33
CA LEU A 8 -43.34 -10.23 -18.27
C LEU A 8 -41.90 -10.74 -18.15
N LEU A 9 -40.95 -9.89 -18.52
CA LEU A 9 -39.51 -10.12 -18.31
C LEU A 9 -39.22 -9.83 -16.83
N ALA A 10 -39.07 -10.88 -16.02
CA ALA A 10 -38.61 -10.75 -14.64
C ALA A 10 -37.10 -10.46 -14.63
N CYS A 11 -36.72 -9.21 -14.40
CA CYS A 11 -35.35 -8.86 -14.02
C CYS A 11 -35.05 -9.48 -12.67
N SER A 12 -34.25 -10.55 -12.67
CA SER A 12 -33.56 -11.05 -11.50
C SER A 12 -32.53 -10.00 -11.06
N LEU A 13 -32.92 -9.12 -10.13
CA LEU A 13 -31.98 -8.39 -9.30
C LEU A 13 -31.16 -9.42 -8.52
N ALA A 14 -29.89 -9.62 -8.91
CA ALA A 14 -28.95 -10.36 -8.09
C ALA A 14 -28.73 -9.55 -6.81
N THR A 15 -29.36 -9.99 -5.72
CA THR A 15 -29.00 -9.57 -4.36
C THR A 15 -27.54 -9.90 -4.16
N GLY A 16 -26.70 -8.90 -3.83
CA GLY A 16 -25.32 -9.14 -3.41
C GLY A 16 -25.27 -10.15 -2.26
N PRO A 17 -24.13 -10.83 -2.05
CA PRO A 17 -24.00 -11.78 -0.94
C PRO A 17 -24.35 -11.07 0.37
N ALA A 18 -25.32 -11.63 1.11
CA ALA A 18 -25.75 -11.10 2.40
C ALA A 18 -24.55 -11.01 3.33
N ALA A 19 -24.24 -9.82 3.83
CA ALA A 19 -23.21 -9.63 4.83
C ALA A 19 -23.57 -10.40 6.11
N ALA A 20 -22.57 -10.91 6.85
CA ALA A 20 -22.79 -11.32 8.23
C ALA A 20 -23.12 -10.08 9.05
N GLN A 21 -24.40 -9.81 9.25
CA GLN A 21 -24.78 -8.63 9.98
C GLN A 21 -24.61 -8.90 11.48
N LEU A 22 -23.61 -8.25 12.08
CA LEU A 22 -23.60 -8.06 13.52
C LEU A 22 -24.91 -7.38 13.92
N VAL A 23 -25.58 -7.93 14.93
CA VAL A 23 -26.79 -7.32 15.46
C VAL A 23 -26.38 -6.07 16.22
N ASN A 24 -26.92 -4.92 15.79
CA ASN A 24 -26.78 -3.64 16.49
C ASN A 24 -25.30 -3.27 16.74
N GLY A 25 -24.45 -3.41 15.71
CA GLY A 25 -23.04 -3.02 15.75
C GLY A 25 -22.78 -1.51 15.73
N ASN A 26 -23.78 -0.72 15.32
CA ASN A 26 -23.77 0.76 15.37
C ASN A 26 -24.47 1.33 16.61
N PHE A 27 -25.05 0.48 17.47
CA PHE A 27 -25.67 0.85 18.75
C PHE A 27 -26.81 1.89 18.72
N GLU A 28 -27.27 2.32 17.55
CA GLU A 28 -28.30 3.37 17.34
C GLU A 28 -29.69 3.02 17.88
N THR A 29 -29.91 1.78 18.32
CA THR A 29 -31.13 1.39 19.05
C THR A 29 -31.17 1.95 20.47
N GLY A 30 -30.07 2.54 20.96
CA GLY A 30 -29.93 3.03 22.34
C GLY A 30 -29.87 1.91 23.38
N THR A 31 -29.61 0.67 22.94
CA THR A 31 -29.48 -0.51 23.79
C THR A 31 -28.30 -1.37 23.33
N LEU A 32 -27.89 -2.34 24.16
CA LEU A 32 -26.89 -3.36 23.78
C LEU A 32 -27.57 -4.65 23.26
N ALA A 33 -28.78 -4.55 22.70
CA ALA A 33 -29.47 -5.72 22.17
C ALA A 33 -28.60 -6.47 21.14
N GLY A 34 -28.57 -7.80 21.23
CA GLY A 34 -27.68 -8.64 20.41
C GLY A 34 -26.28 -8.87 21.01
N TRP A 35 -25.88 -8.10 22.01
CA TRP A 35 -24.62 -8.26 22.72
C TRP A 35 -24.84 -8.85 24.12
N SER A 36 -23.94 -9.73 24.54
CA SER A 36 -23.88 -10.25 25.91
C SER A 36 -22.88 -9.43 26.71
N VAL A 37 -23.34 -8.84 27.82
CA VAL A 37 -22.49 -8.12 28.77
C VAL A 37 -21.92 -9.11 29.79
N GLY A 38 -20.60 -9.13 29.96
CA GLY A 38 -19.90 -9.95 30.94
C GLY A 38 -19.13 -9.14 31.97
N GLY A 39 -18.70 -9.80 33.05
CA GLY A 39 -17.88 -9.17 34.10
C GLY A 39 -18.69 -8.32 35.08
N THR A 40 -18.21 -7.12 35.40
CA THR A 40 -18.86 -6.16 36.31
C THR A 40 -20.23 -5.66 35.83
N GLY A 41 -20.55 -5.88 34.56
CA GLY A 41 -21.79 -5.38 33.96
C GLY A 41 -21.76 -3.90 33.59
N ALA A 42 -20.59 -3.27 33.70
CA ALA A 42 -20.34 -1.85 33.47
C ALA A 42 -20.33 -1.44 31.99
N ALA A 43 -21.33 -1.88 31.21
CA ALA A 43 -21.45 -1.54 29.80
C ALA A 43 -22.84 -1.01 29.47
N ALA A 44 -22.91 0.00 28.60
CA ALA A 44 -24.17 0.52 28.10
C ALA A 44 -24.03 1.15 26.71
N ALA A 45 -25.13 1.23 25.98
CA ALA A 45 -25.23 2.18 24.87
C ALA A 45 -25.47 3.58 25.44
N VAL A 46 -24.66 4.55 25.04
CA VAL A 46 -24.70 5.93 25.51
C VAL A 46 -24.67 6.90 24.34
N ARG A 47 -24.92 8.18 24.61
CA ARG A 47 -24.89 9.26 23.62
C ARG A 47 -24.28 10.50 24.23
N THR A 48 -23.96 11.49 23.40
CA THR A 48 -23.26 12.72 23.82
C THR A 48 -23.94 13.47 24.98
N SER A 49 -25.28 13.51 25.04
CA SER A 49 -26.02 14.16 26.14
C SER A 49 -25.88 13.47 27.50
N HIS A 50 -25.31 12.26 27.56
CA HIS A 50 -25.01 11.57 28.80
C HIS A 50 -23.70 12.05 29.47
N PHE A 51 -22.96 12.94 28.81
CA PHE A 51 -21.69 13.47 29.31
C PHE A 51 -21.84 14.91 29.81
N THR A 52 -21.06 15.27 30.84
CA THR A 52 -20.84 16.64 31.31
C THR A 52 -19.36 16.99 31.19
N GLY A 53 -19.02 18.28 31.07
CA GLY A 53 -17.63 18.74 30.92
C GLY A 53 -17.11 18.75 29.47
N GLY A 54 -17.93 18.34 28.51
CA GLY A 54 -17.68 18.42 27.08
C GLY A 54 -18.72 17.64 26.28
N THR A 55 -18.62 17.67 24.95
CA THR A 55 -19.45 16.88 24.04
C THR A 55 -18.54 15.90 23.30
N PRO A 56 -18.51 14.61 23.67
CA PRO A 56 -17.76 13.62 22.90
C PRO A 56 -18.22 13.66 21.44
N PRO A 57 -17.30 13.63 20.45
CA PRO A 57 -17.69 13.47 19.06
C PRO A 57 -18.43 12.15 18.87
N THR A 58 -19.28 12.04 17.84
CA THR A 58 -19.87 10.76 17.37
C THR A 58 -19.38 10.50 15.95
N VAL A 59 -19.19 9.23 15.59
CA VAL A 59 -18.73 8.85 14.24
C VAL A 59 -19.93 8.64 13.33
N GLU A 60 -20.87 7.81 13.74
CA GLU A 60 -22.16 7.64 13.09
C GLU A 60 -23.29 7.92 14.07
N GLY A 61 -24.40 8.48 13.56
CA GLY A 61 -25.60 8.68 14.34
C GLY A 61 -25.39 9.43 15.66
N THR A 62 -25.99 8.91 16.73
CA THR A 62 -26.07 9.57 18.03
C THR A 62 -25.69 8.68 19.21
N TRP A 63 -25.59 7.36 19.03
CA TRP A 63 -25.33 6.39 20.09
C TRP A 63 -24.07 5.59 19.81
N PHE A 64 -23.42 5.15 20.87
CA PHE A 64 -22.26 4.27 20.81
C PHE A 64 -22.22 3.39 22.05
N ALA A 65 -21.52 2.26 22.00
CA ALA A 65 -21.29 1.44 23.18
C ALA A 65 -20.18 2.02 24.04
N LEU A 66 -20.31 1.88 25.35
CA LEU A 66 -19.31 2.26 26.34
C LEU A 66 -19.15 1.12 27.32
N LEU A 67 -17.91 0.63 27.47
CA LEU A 67 -17.47 -0.30 28.50
C LEU A 67 -16.59 0.48 29.47
N SER A 68 -17.00 0.59 30.73
CA SER A 68 -16.27 1.34 31.73
C SER A 68 -15.70 0.43 32.81
N ASN A 69 -14.50 0.73 33.29
CA ASN A 69 -13.97 0.13 34.50
C ASN A 69 -14.39 0.89 35.78
N GLY A 70 -14.92 2.12 35.66
CA GLY A 70 -15.42 2.94 36.77
C GLY A 70 -16.95 3.08 36.85
N PRO A 71 -17.49 3.85 37.82
CA PRO A 71 -16.75 4.68 38.78
C PRO A 71 -16.13 3.87 39.91
N GLU A 72 -14.87 4.18 40.23
CA GLU A 72 -14.09 3.54 41.29
C GLU A 72 -14.03 2.01 41.12
N ASN A 73 -13.57 1.29 42.15
CA ASN A 73 -13.59 -0.17 42.15
C ASN A 73 -15.03 -0.72 42.16
N ARG A 74 -15.40 -1.42 41.09
CA ARG A 74 -16.71 -2.08 40.91
C ARG A 74 -16.66 -3.56 41.25
N GLY A 75 -15.48 -4.07 41.55
CA GLY A 75 -15.18 -5.45 41.91
C GLY A 75 -14.81 -6.31 40.70
N GLY A 76 -14.40 -7.54 40.97
CA GLY A 76 -13.91 -8.46 39.95
C GLY A 76 -12.77 -9.30 40.52
N GLY A 77 -12.62 -10.51 40.01
CA GLY A 77 -11.46 -11.32 40.40
C GLY A 77 -10.19 -10.70 39.82
N ALA A 78 -9.16 -10.55 40.64
CA ALA A 78 -7.81 -10.24 40.19
C ALA A 78 -7.41 -11.19 39.05
N GLN A 79 -6.98 -10.64 37.93
CA GLN A 79 -6.49 -11.42 36.81
C GLN A 79 -5.31 -10.71 36.15
N ARG A 80 -4.36 -11.49 35.63
CA ARG A 80 -3.23 -10.97 34.85
C ARG A 80 -3.57 -11.08 33.38
N TYR A 81 -4.26 -10.07 32.89
CA TYR A 81 -4.89 -10.08 31.59
C TYR A 81 -3.93 -9.65 30.47
N ASP A 82 -3.00 -8.75 30.76
CA ASP A 82 -1.89 -8.36 29.87
C ASP A 82 -0.56 -9.12 30.16
N GLY A 83 -0.55 -9.93 31.21
CA GLY A 83 0.59 -10.79 31.58
C GLY A 83 1.74 -10.07 32.30
N ASN A 84 1.55 -8.83 32.78
CA ASN A 84 2.52 -8.18 33.66
C ASN A 84 2.41 -8.71 35.11
N THR A 85 3.08 -8.06 36.07
CA THR A 85 3.09 -8.50 37.48
C THR A 85 1.94 -7.95 38.33
N THR A 86 1.17 -7.02 37.78
CA THR A 86 0.09 -6.30 38.45
C THR A 86 -1.25 -6.94 38.09
N ASP A 87 -2.19 -6.91 39.03
CA ASP A 87 -3.50 -7.50 38.80
C ASP A 87 -4.41 -6.48 38.12
N ASP A 88 -5.17 -6.96 37.13
CA ASP A 88 -6.19 -6.22 36.42
C ASP A 88 -7.56 -6.54 37.03
N PHE A 89 -8.28 -5.50 37.42
CA PHE A 89 -9.58 -5.51 38.06
C PHE A 89 -10.66 -4.97 37.13
N ASP A 90 -11.89 -4.91 37.64
CA ASP A 90 -13.04 -4.26 37.01
C ASP A 90 -13.35 -4.68 35.57
N PHE A 91 -13.05 -5.95 35.25
CA PHE A 91 -13.29 -6.51 33.93
C PHE A 91 -14.74 -6.39 33.51
N VAL A 92 -14.93 -5.73 32.37
CA VAL A 92 -16.19 -5.64 31.66
C VAL A 92 -15.99 -6.11 30.23
N SER A 93 -16.99 -6.77 29.64
CA SER A 93 -16.92 -7.19 28.24
C SER A 93 -18.23 -7.13 27.50
N LEU A 94 -18.15 -6.96 26.18
CA LEU A 94 -19.24 -7.15 25.22
C LEU A 94 -18.89 -8.28 24.27
N THR A 95 -19.77 -9.28 24.20
CA THR A 95 -19.58 -10.48 23.37
C THR A 95 -20.74 -10.69 22.40
N GLN A 96 -20.44 -11.03 21.15
CA GLN A 96 -21.43 -11.48 20.18
C GLN A 96 -20.86 -12.62 19.31
N THR A 97 -21.69 -13.59 18.95
CA THR A 97 -21.32 -14.67 18.02
C THR A 97 -22.16 -14.56 16.76
N VAL A 98 -21.51 -14.58 15.59
CA VAL A 98 -22.15 -14.44 14.28
C VAL A 98 -21.63 -15.46 13.28
N THR A 99 -22.43 -15.80 12.28
CA THR A 99 -22.01 -16.65 11.17
C THR A 99 -21.51 -15.79 10.01
N VAL A 100 -20.28 -16.02 9.55
CA VAL A 100 -19.63 -15.25 8.49
C VAL A 100 -19.71 -15.97 7.14
N PRO A 101 -20.52 -15.52 6.17
CA PRO A 101 -20.80 -16.29 4.94
C PRO A 101 -19.70 -16.19 3.88
N PHE A 102 -18.63 -15.43 4.14
CA PHE A 102 -17.53 -15.19 3.20
C PHE A 102 -16.17 -15.33 3.88
N ALA A 103 -15.13 -15.57 3.08
CA ALA A 103 -13.74 -15.51 3.48
C ALA A 103 -12.91 -15.02 2.27
N PRO A 104 -11.87 -14.18 2.45
CA PRO A 104 -11.38 -13.63 3.71
C PRO A 104 -12.38 -12.65 4.36
N ALA A 105 -12.20 -12.39 5.65
CA ALA A 105 -13.01 -11.42 6.39
C ALA A 105 -12.13 -10.60 7.34
N VAL A 106 -12.59 -9.40 7.63
CA VAL A 106 -12.02 -8.48 8.61
C VAL A 106 -13.11 -8.04 9.59
N LEU A 107 -12.70 -7.69 10.80
CA LEU A 107 -13.53 -6.93 11.74
C LEU A 107 -13.14 -5.46 11.65
N ALA A 108 -14.07 -4.60 11.23
CA ALA A 108 -13.93 -3.15 11.23
C ALA A 108 -14.72 -2.56 12.40
N PHE A 109 -14.18 -1.56 13.09
CA PHE A 109 -14.87 -0.86 14.17
C PHE A 109 -14.21 0.48 14.47
N ASP A 110 -14.99 1.44 14.92
CA ASP A 110 -14.49 2.68 15.48
C ASP A 110 -14.37 2.57 16.99
N TRP A 111 -13.30 3.14 17.54
CA TRP A 111 -13.02 3.08 18.96
C TRP A 111 -12.44 4.38 19.50
N ASN A 112 -12.64 4.60 20.79
CA ASN A 112 -11.94 5.61 21.58
C ASN A 112 -11.69 5.06 22.99
N TYR A 113 -10.60 5.50 23.62
CA TYR A 113 -10.21 5.06 24.96
C TYR A 113 -9.81 6.25 25.86
N PRO A 114 -10.75 7.12 26.23
CA PRO A 114 -10.50 8.14 27.23
C PRO A 114 -10.22 7.49 28.59
N SER A 115 -9.22 8.03 29.28
CA SER A 115 -8.69 7.47 30.51
C SER A 115 -8.22 8.56 31.46
N SER A 116 -8.52 8.40 32.76
CA SER A 116 -8.02 9.23 33.86
C SER A 116 -6.55 8.99 34.23
N GLU A 117 -5.95 7.93 33.69
CA GLU A 117 -4.57 7.52 33.94
C GLU A 117 -3.51 8.45 33.33
N GLN A 118 -3.89 9.28 32.36
CA GLN A 118 -2.94 10.00 31.49
C GLN A 118 -1.98 10.96 32.23
N GLN A 119 -2.34 11.41 33.43
CA GLN A 119 -1.52 12.30 34.26
C GLN A 119 -1.02 11.64 35.56
N GLN A 120 -1.14 10.32 35.68
CA GLN A 120 -0.65 9.60 36.85
C GLN A 120 0.84 9.26 36.76
N PRO A 121 1.50 8.99 37.91
CA PRO A 121 2.78 8.32 37.96
C PRO A 121 2.80 7.01 37.14
N ASP A 122 4.00 6.57 36.74
CA ASP A 122 4.24 5.41 35.87
C ASP A 122 4.04 4.05 36.57
N ASP A 123 2.97 3.91 37.37
CA ASP A 123 2.77 2.76 38.25
C ASP A 123 1.64 1.83 37.78
N PHE A 124 0.69 2.30 36.95
CA PHE A 124 -0.52 1.59 36.53
C PHE A 124 -0.99 2.02 35.12
N ASP A 125 -1.60 1.10 34.35
CA ASP A 125 -2.22 1.42 33.05
C ASP A 125 -3.49 0.60 32.80
N ASP A 126 -4.64 1.27 32.75
CA ASP A 126 -5.90 0.67 32.34
C ASP A 126 -5.81 0.12 30.92
N LEU A 127 -6.57 -0.94 30.63
CA LEU A 127 -6.41 -1.67 29.38
C LEU A 127 -7.72 -2.06 28.72
N PHE A 128 -7.63 -2.26 27.41
CA PHE A 128 -8.69 -2.81 26.59
C PHE A 128 -8.16 -3.87 25.62
N ASP A 129 -9.07 -4.76 25.21
CA ASP A 129 -8.73 -5.93 24.43
C ASP A 129 -9.88 -6.35 23.52
N LEU A 130 -9.52 -6.91 22.37
CA LEU A 130 -10.41 -7.60 21.45
C LEU A 130 -9.88 -9.03 21.28
N ARG A 131 -10.70 -10.01 21.61
CA ARG A 131 -10.44 -11.42 21.29
C ARG A 131 -11.45 -11.99 20.32
N ILE A 132 -10.98 -12.88 19.46
CA ILE A 132 -11.75 -13.54 18.41
C ILE A 132 -11.63 -15.06 18.56
N GLY A 133 -12.76 -15.76 18.51
CA GLY A 133 -12.83 -17.23 18.47
C GLY A 133 -13.58 -17.68 17.22
N ILE A 134 -13.12 -18.77 16.60
CA ILE A 134 -13.70 -19.31 15.35
C ILE A 134 -14.25 -20.71 15.61
N ASN A 135 -15.47 -20.99 15.18
CA ASN A 135 -16.16 -22.28 15.31
C ASN A 135 -16.20 -22.82 16.75
N GLY A 136 -16.42 -21.93 17.72
CA GLY A 136 -16.41 -22.27 19.15
C GLY A 136 -15.01 -22.58 19.72
N GLY A 137 -13.94 -22.30 18.96
CA GLY A 137 -12.56 -22.38 19.43
C GLY A 137 -12.22 -21.34 20.51
N ALA A 138 -11.01 -21.45 21.04
CA ALA A 138 -10.52 -20.52 22.06
C ALA A 138 -10.49 -19.08 21.55
N LEU A 139 -10.80 -18.12 22.43
CA LEU A 139 -10.67 -16.69 22.17
C LEU A 139 -9.19 -16.30 22.14
N VAL A 140 -8.72 -15.89 20.97
CA VAL A 140 -7.35 -15.40 20.74
C VAL A 140 -7.36 -13.88 20.66
N GLN A 141 -6.40 -13.22 21.30
CA GLN A 141 -6.24 -11.77 21.20
C GLN A 141 -5.93 -11.36 19.75
N ALA A 142 -6.68 -10.39 19.26
CA ALA A 142 -6.59 -9.88 17.89
C ALA A 142 -6.26 -8.38 17.83
N TRP A 143 -6.63 -7.63 18.87
CA TRP A 143 -6.30 -6.21 19.03
C TRP A 143 -6.29 -5.87 20.52
N SER A 144 -5.47 -4.91 20.93
CA SER A 144 -5.40 -4.49 22.33
C SER A 144 -4.81 -3.09 22.44
N GLY A 145 -5.00 -2.47 23.60
CA GLY A 145 -4.24 -1.29 23.96
C GLY A 145 -4.37 -0.97 25.45
N SER A 146 -3.56 -0.04 25.91
CA SER A 146 -3.58 0.51 27.26
C SER A 146 -3.88 2.00 27.26
N SER A 147 -4.18 2.56 28.43
CA SER A 147 -4.14 3.99 28.67
C SER A 147 -2.78 4.53 28.24
N CYS A 148 -2.79 5.75 27.73
CA CYS A 148 -1.55 6.43 27.43
C CYS A 148 -1.10 7.25 28.64
N LYS A 149 0.21 7.52 28.75
CA LYS A 149 0.75 8.46 29.72
C LYS A 149 1.25 9.73 29.03
N SER A 150 1.07 10.87 29.68
CA SER A 150 1.46 12.20 29.14
C SER A 150 2.96 12.39 28.95
N ASN A 151 3.78 11.59 29.63
CA ASN A 151 5.24 11.51 29.47
C ASN A 151 5.69 10.45 28.45
N GLY A 152 4.75 9.72 27.82
CA GLY A 152 5.03 8.69 26.82
C GLY A 152 5.52 7.35 27.36
N THR A 153 5.44 7.11 28.68
CA THR A 153 5.73 5.81 29.29
C THR A 153 4.55 4.85 29.12
N ASN A 154 4.81 3.57 29.39
CA ASN A 154 3.82 2.49 29.35
C ASN A 154 4.21 1.44 30.39
N TYR A 155 3.29 1.13 31.29
CA TYR A 155 3.39 0.12 32.34
C TYR A 155 2.76 -1.21 31.91
N SER A 156 1.75 -1.17 31.04
CA SER A 156 1.13 -2.36 30.47
C SER A 156 2.03 -3.02 29.40
N ASN A 157 1.86 -4.34 29.22
CA ASN A 157 2.44 -5.04 28.07
C ASN A 157 1.68 -4.77 26.76
N PHE A 158 0.50 -4.16 26.82
CA PHE A 158 -0.27 -3.76 25.64
C PHE A 158 0.24 -2.40 25.10
N PRO A 159 0.08 -2.13 23.80
CA PRO A 159 0.50 -0.85 23.23
C PRO A 159 -0.39 0.30 23.75
N SER A 160 0.21 1.42 24.15
CA SER A 160 -0.56 2.59 24.58
C SER A 160 -1.46 3.14 23.47
N ALA A 161 -2.67 3.53 23.83
CA ALA A 161 -3.55 4.30 22.97
C ALA A 161 -2.86 5.62 22.58
N PRO A 162 -2.89 6.07 21.32
CA PRO A 162 -2.08 7.23 20.93
C PRO A 162 -2.77 8.54 21.35
N CYS A 163 -2.04 9.40 22.09
CA CYS A 163 -2.61 10.56 22.76
C CYS A 163 -1.84 11.88 22.64
N THR A 164 -0.74 11.89 21.89
CA THR A 164 0.03 13.10 21.56
C THR A 164 -0.74 13.97 20.56
N GLY A 165 -0.84 15.28 20.82
CA GLY A 165 -1.47 16.25 19.90
C GLY A 165 -3.00 16.34 19.95
N LEU A 166 -3.66 15.52 20.76
CA LEU A 166 -5.11 15.52 20.94
C LEU A 166 -5.47 16.30 22.22
N GLY A 167 -6.46 17.20 22.15
CA GLY A 167 -6.86 18.03 23.29
C GLY A 167 -7.32 17.20 24.49
N LEU A 168 -6.94 17.61 25.70
CA LEU A 168 -7.34 16.95 26.95
C LEU A 168 -8.87 16.98 27.10
N VAL A 169 -9.49 15.83 27.34
CA VAL A 169 -10.93 15.75 27.65
C VAL A 169 -11.16 15.71 29.15
N ASN A 170 -12.25 16.29 29.62
CA ASN A 170 -12.67 16.16 31.03
C ASN A 170 -14.16 15.86 31.05
N TRP A 171 -14.49 14.58 30.96
CA TRP A 171 -15.85 14.11 30.83
C TRP A 171 -16.31 13.35 32.07
N SER A 172 -17.59 13.49 32.39
CA SER A 172 -18.24 12.67 33.42
C SER A 172 -19.60 12.18 32.93
N LEU A 173 -19.92 10.92 33.21
CA LEU A 173 -21.23 10.36 32.88
C LEU A 173 -22.28 10.85 33.88
N ASN A 174 -23.22 11.66 33.39
CA ASN A 174 -24.17 12.41 34.22
C ASN A 174 -25.36 11.56 34.69
N ALA A 175 -26.26 12.15 35.49
CA ALA A 175 -27.41 11.45 36.05
C ALA A 175 -28.40 10.87 35.02
N SER A 176 -28.42 11.40 33.79
CA SER A 176 -29.26 10.89 32.70
C SER A 176 -28.67 9.66 32.00
N SER A 177 -27.39 9.36 32.23
CA SER A 177 -26.74 8.15 31.72
C SER A 177 -27.33 6.86 32.34
N PRO A 178 -27.24 5.72 31.62
CA PRO A 178 -27.60 4.41 32.15
C PRO A 178 -26.91 4.12 33.48
N ALA A 179 -27.65 3.58 34.44
CA ALA A 179 -27.15 3.34 35.80
C ALA A 179 -25.86 2.50 35.84
N ALA A 180 -25.68 1.62 34.86
CA ALA A 180 -24.52 0.75 34.73
C ALA A 180 -23.20 1.51 34.48
N VAL A 181 -23.20 2.74 33.96
CA VAL A 181 -21.97 3.50 33.65
C VAL A 181 -21.97 4.91 34.25
N ARG A 182 -22.98 5.21 35.05
CA ARG A 182 -23.17 6.53 35.66
C ARG A 182 -22.01 6.87 36.60
N ASN A 183 -21.65 8.15 36.62
CA ASN A 183 -20.59 8.75 37.42
C ASN A 183 -19.15 8.36 37.02
N THR A 184 -18.95 7.56 35.97
CA THR A 184 -17.62 7.33 35.40
C THR A 184 -16.94 8.66 35.08
N LEU A 185 -15.71 8.83 35.56
CA LEU A 185 -14.89 10.02 35.39
C LEU A 185 -13.77 9.76 34.39
N LEU A 186 -13.81 10.47 33.26
CA LEU A 186 -12.86 10.32 32.17
C LEU A 186 -12.09 11.63 32.02
N ARG A 187 -11.00 11.77 32.78
CA ARG A 187 -10.24 13.02 32.89
C ARG A 187 -8.94 12.92 32.11
N HIS A 188 -8.54 13.98 31.45
CA HIS A 188 -7.24 14.08 30.78
C HIS A 188 -6.97 13.06 29.66
N GLY A 189 -7.95 12.27 29.22
CA GLY A 189 -7.80 11.19 28.22
C GLY A 189 -7.89 11.60 26.74
N VAL A 190 -7.77 10.60 25.86
CA VAL A 190 -7.93 10.72 24.39
C VAL A 190 -9.39 10.97 24.01
N GLY A 191 -9.67 12.06 23.27
CA GLY A 191 -11.03 12.43 22.84
C GLY A 191 -11.39 12.09 21.40
N GLY A 192 -10.43 11.59 20.61
CA GLY A 192 -10.59 11.35 19.18
C GLY A 192 -10.94 9.90 18.87
N TRP A 193 -11.98 9.68 18.08
CA TRP A 193 -12.30 8.38 17.51
C TRP A 193 -11.23 7.92 16.53
N ARG A 194 -10.97 6.62 16.52
CA ARG A 194 -10.05 5.95 15.60
C ARG A 194 -10.75 4.79 14.94
N HIS A 195 -10.36 4.49 13.70
CA HIS A 195 -10.84 3.33 12.99
C HIS A 195 -9.85 2.17 13.13
N ALA A 196 -10.33 0.98 13.48
CA ALA A 196 -9.57 -0.25 13.49
C ALA A 196 -10.14 -1.22 12.46
N CYS A 197 -9.23 -1.92 11.77
CA CYS A 197 -9.60 -3.01 10.89
C CYS A 197 -8.66 -4.21 11.08
N VAL A 198 -9.23 -5.32 11.55
CA VAL A 198 -8.48 -6.47 12.06
C VAL A 198 -8.80 -7.72 11.21
N PRO A 199 -7.81 -8.32 10.52
CA PRO A 199 -8.03 -9.55 9.78
C PRO A 199 -8.47 -10.71 10.68
N ILE A 200 -9.49 -11.47 10.24
CA ILE A 200 -9.95 -12.68 10.93
C ILE A 200 -9.24 -13.90 10.32
N GLY A 201 -8.09 -14.27 10.89
CA GLY A 201 -7.25 -15.36 10.39
C GLY A 201 -7.88 -16.74 10.55
N GLY A 202 -7.67 -17.65 9.58
CA GLY A 202 -8.13 -19.05 9.67
C GLY A 202 -9.62 -19.28 9.39
N LEU A 203 -10.32 -18.29 8.83
CA LEU A 203 -11.75 -18.36 8.54
C LEU A 203 -12.04 -19.09 7.21
N THR A 204 -13.10 -19.89 7.20
CA THR A 204 -13.76 -20.38 5.98
C THR A 204 -15.17 -19.80 5.88
N ALA A 205 -15.67 -19.58 4.66
CA ALA A 205 -17.05 -19.14 4.45
C ALA A 205 -18.06 -20.07 5.17
N GLY A 206 -19.00 -19.47 5.91
CA GLY A 206 -19.98 -20.16 6.77
C GLY A 206 -19.50 -20.44 8.20
N ALA A 207 -18.27 -20.09 8.57
CA ALA A 207 -17.77 -20.27 9.93
C ALA A 207 -18.49 -19.35 10.93
N THR A 208 -18.58 -19.79 12.18
CA THR A 208 -19.05 -18.94 13.29
C THR A 208 -17.88 -18.19 13.92
N VAL A 209 -18.06 -16.91 14.20
CA VAL A 209 -17.06 -16.03 14.79
C VAL A 209 -17.63 -15.43 16.07
N THR A 210 -16.94 -15.63 17.18
CA THR A 210 -17.23 -14.98 18.47
C THR A 210 -16.27 -13.82 18.66
N LEU A 211 -16.80 -12.62 18.83
CA LEU A 211 -16.07 -11.39 19.13
C LEU A 211 -16.24 -11.05 20.60
N ARG A 212 -15.17 -10.67 21.29
CA ARG A 212 -15.22 -10.14 22.67
C ARG A 212 -14.35 -8.90 22.80
N PHE A 213 -15.00 -7.75 23.00
CA PHE A 213 -14.36 -6.53 23.47
C PHE A 213 -14.34 -6.51 24.99
N ALA A 214 -13.27 -6.03 25.60
CA ALA A 214 -13.14 -5.90 27.04
C ALA A 214 -12.39 -4.63 27.45
N ALA A 215 -12.68 -4.13 28.65
CA ALA A 215 -11.94 -3.08 29.34
C ALA A 215 -11.71 -3.50 30.81
N LEU A 216 -10.59 -3.08 31.38
CA LEU A 216 -10.12 -3.45 32.72
C LEU A 216 -9.40 -2.26 33.37
N ASP A 217 -9.44 -2.20 34.70
CA ASP A 217 -8.65 -1.28 35.54
C ASP A 217 -7.37 -1.99 35.98
N GLN A 218 -6.20 -1.37 35.86
CA GLN A 218 -4.96 -1.99 36.30
C GLN A 218 -4.49 -1.46 37.65
N GLY A 219 -4.64 -2.28 38.69
CA GLY A 219 -3.93 -2.09 39.96
C GLY A 219 -4.38 -0.94 40.85
N ASP A 220 -5.18 0.01 40.37
CA ASP A 220 -5.77 1.04 41.21
C ASP A 220 -7.31 1.01 41.22
N THR A 221 -7.90 2.03 41.85
CA THR A 221 -9.35 2.09 42.11
C THR A 221 -9.88 3.51 41.95
N GLY A 222 -9.05 4.43 41.50
CA GLY A 222 -9.30 5.87 41.61
C GLY A 222 -9.42 6.57 40.26
N TYR A 223 -8.95 5.94 39.19
CA TYR A 223 -8.83 6.56 37.88
C TYR A 223 -9.56 5.75 36.82
N ASP A 224 -10.77 6.21 36.49
CA ASP A 224 -11.58 5.46 35.53
C ASP A 224 -11.13 5.69 34.06
N SER A 225 -11.30 4.63 33.28
CA SER A 225 -11.21 4.59 31.83
C SER A 225 -12.47 3.99 31.21
N ALA A 226 -12.64 4.23 29.90
CA ALA A 226 -13.72 3.60 29.16
C ALA A 226 -13.34 3.32 27.72
N LEU A 227 -13.64 2.10 27.26
CA LEU A 227 -13.64 1.76 25.84
C LEU A 227 -14.99 2.17 25.24
N MET A 228 -14.92 3.11 24.31
CA MET A 228 -16.05 3.50 23.46
C MET A 228 -15.94 2.76 22.14
N LEU A 229 -17.07 2.24 21.64
CA LEU A 229 -17.14 1.46 20.40
C LEU A 229 -18.32 1.91 19.55
N ASP A 230 -18.09 2.01 18.24
CA ASP A 230 -19.10 2.31 17.23
C ASP A 230 -18.77 1.59 15.90
N GLN A 231 -19.72 1.55 14.96
CA GLN A 231 -19.60 0.91 13.64
C GLN A 231 -18.94 -0.49 13.62
N VAL A 232 -19.29 -1.35 14.57
CA VAL A 232 -18.70 -2.70 14.63
C VAL A 232 -19.30 -3.58 13.54
N GLU A 233 -18.48 -3.98 12.57
CA GLU A 233 -18.90 -4.70 11.38
C GLU A 233 -17.90 -5.79 10.96
N ILE A 234 -18.43 -6.93 10.49
CA ILE A 234 -17.62 -7.94 9.79
C ILE A 234 -17.78 -7.71 8.29
N ARG A 235 -16.67 -7.45 7.60
CA ARG A 235 -16.62 -7.09 6.18
C ARG A 235 -15.66 -8.03 5.45
N SER A 236 -15.77 -8.10 4.12
CA SER A 236 -14.80 -8.85 3.30
C SER A 236 -13.44 -8.17 3.23
N SER A 237 -13.39 -6.85 3.46
CA SER A 237 -12.17 -6.04 3.54
C SER A 237 -12.38 -4.78 4.37
N CYS A 238 -11.30 -4.05 4.65
CA CYS A 238 -11.30 -2.80 5.42
C CYS A 238 -11.90 -1.60 4.68
N ASP A 239 -12.46 -1.83 3.49
CA ASP A 239 -12.76 -0.77 2.52
C ASP A 239 -14.28 -0.61 2.42
N ALA A 240 -14.86 0.15 3.36
CA ALA A 240 -16.30 0.44 3.36
C ALA A 240 -16.62 1.87 2.94
N THR A 241 -15.97 2.34 1.88
CA THR A 241 -16.53 3.42 1.09
C THR A 241 -16.80 2.92 -0.32
N PRO A 242 -17.88 3.37 -0.98
CA PRO A 242 -18.06 3.17 -2.43
C PRO A 242 -17.01 3.95 -3.25
N THR A 243 -16.24 4.81 -2.59
CA THR A 243 -15.00 5.42 -3.07
C THR A 243 -13.80 4.58 -2.63
N GLU A 244 -12.71 4.60 -3.37
CA GLU A 244 -11.50 3.91 -2.96
C GLU A 244 -11.01 4.42 -1.59
N SER A 245 -10.68 3.51 -0.67
CA SER A 245 -10.15 3.85 0.65
C SER A 245 -8.68 4.21 0.49
N LEU A 246 -8.35 5.50 0.64
CA LEU A 246 -6.96 5.95 0.70
C LEU A 246 -6.44 5.73 2.12
N ARG A 247 -5.28 5.06 2.24
CA ARG A 247 -4.58 4.80 3.49
C ARG A 247 -3.13 5.24 3.36
N GLN A 248 -2.64 5.96 4.35
CA GLN A 248 -1.21 6.16 4.55
C GLN A 248 -0.59 4.91 5.18
N LEU A 249 0.42 4.33 4.52
CA LEU A 249 1.13 3.15 5.01
C LEU A 249 2.28 3.58 5.91
N THR A 250 3.12 4.50 5.45
CA THR A 250 4.20 5.06 6.25
C THR A 250 3.74 6.37 6.86
N ASP A 251 3.72 6.43 8.18
CA ASP A 251 3.46 7.63 8.97
C ASP A 251 4.76 7.96 9.69
N THR A 252 5.57 8.79 9.04
CA THR A 252 6.94 9.07 9.43
C THR A 252 7.09 10.56 9.69
N SER A 253 7.81 10.89 10.76
CA SER A 253 7.99 12.29 11.15
C SER A 253 9.44 12.66 11.33
N GLY A 254 9.72 13.93 11.04
CA GLY A 254 10.95 14.60 11.39
C GLY A 254 12.11 14.44 10.40
N SER A 255 13.31 14.79 10.87
CA SER A 255 14.53 14.76 10.08
C SER A 255 15.74 14.52 10.98
N ALA A 256 16.78 13.89 10.45
CA ALA A 256 18.07 13.80 11.12
C ALA A 256 19.00 14.91 10.62
N VAL A 257 19.71 15.56 11.54
CA VAL A 257 20.75 16.53 11.23
C VAL A 257 22.09 15.99 11.73
N GLU A 258 23.09 15.94 10.86
CA GLU A 258 24.45 15.53 11.22
C GLU A 258 25.46 16.60 10.81
N LEU A 259 26.47 16.82 11.64
CA LEU A 259 27.55 17.76 11.35
C LEU A 259 28.72 17.01 10.70
N LYS A 260 29.02 17.32 9.43
CA LYS A 260 30.07 16.65 8.66
C LYS A 260 30.97 17.62 7.94
N GLY A 261 32.29 17.44 8.09
CA GLY A 261 33.29 18.22 7.34
C GLY A 261 33.18 19.74 7.52
N GLY A 262 32.61 20.20 8.64
CA GLY A 262 32.35 21.63 8.89
C GLY A 262 31.02 22.17 8.34
N GLY A 263 30.13 21.32 7.80
CA GLY A 263 28.77 21.68 7.35
C GLY A 263 27.67 20.86 8.02
N PHE A 264 26.41 21.22 7.73
CA PHE A 264 25.20 20.51 8.18
C PHE A 264 24.67 19.61 7.06
N GLU A 265 24.42 18.35 7.36
CA GLU A 265 23.72 17.38 6.52
C GLU A 265 22.31 17.17 7.09
N LEU A 266 21.28 17.65 6.38
CA LEU A 266 19.87 17.41 6.71
C LEU A 266 19.37 16.18 5.95
N ARG A 267 18.71 15.26 6.65
CA ARG A 267 18.09 14.06 6.08
C ARG A 267 16.63 13.99 6.53
N PRO A 268 15.67 14.45 5.70
CA PRO A 268 14.25 14.21 5.93
C PRO A 268 13.95 12.72 6.01
N VAL A 269 12.93 12.36 6.79
CA VAL A 269 12.48 10.98 6.86
C VAL A 269 11.53 10.71 5.70
N ASP A 270 12.04 10.13 4.61
CA ASP A 270 11.22 9.84 3.43
C ASP A 270 11.14 8.35 3.09
N SER A 271 10.03 7.95 2.47
CA SER A 271 9.71 6.60 2.02
C SER A 271 9.48 6.51 0.50
N PHE A 272 10.53 6.16 -0.24
CA PHE A 272 10.52 5.87 -1.68
C PHE A 272 11.84 5.19 -2.08
N PRO A 273 11.91 4.47 -3.21
CA PRO A 273 10.84 4.09 -4.13
C PRO A 273 10.05 2.86 -3.64
N ILE A 274 9.00 2.45 -4.38
CA ILE A 274 8.11 1.34 -4.01
C ILE A 274 7.99 0.25 -5.09
N ALA A 275 7.70 -0.97 -4.64
CA ALA A 275 7.30 -2.11 -5.46
C ALA A 275 6.22 -2.93 -4.76
N THR A 276 5.34 -3.56 -5.53
CA THR A 276 4.25 -4.41 -5.03
C THR A 276 4.18 -5.72 -5.83
N ASN A 277 3.55 -6.74 -5.27
CA ASN A 277 3.26 -7.98 -5.98
C ASN A 277 1.92 -7.91 -6.74
N ALA A 278 1.57 -8.96 -7.48
CA ALA A 278 0.34 -8.97 -8.26
C ALA A 278 -0.92 -8.87 -7.40
N SER A 279 -0.91 -9.29 -6.13
CA SER A 279 -2.08 -9.11 -5.26
C SER A 279 -2.20 -7.71 -4.66
N GLY A 280 -1.13 -6.92 -4.68
CA GLY A 280 -1.09 -5.63 -4.00
C GLY A 280 -1.00 -5.75 -2.48
N THR A 281 -0.91 -6.97 -1.93
CA THR A 281 -0.91 -7.21 -0.47
C THR A 281 0.49 -7.26 0.12
N GLN A 282 1.52 -7.28 -0.73
CA GLN A 282 2.91 -7.27 -0.31
C GLN A 282 3.63 -6.08 -0.92
N LEU A 283 4.34 -5.31 -0.09
CA LEU A 283 5.10 -4.15 -0.51
C LEU A 283 6.57 -4.29 -0.15
N ALA A 284 7.43 -3.72 -0.98
CA ALA A 284 8.81 -3.43 -0.65
C ALA A 284 9.08 -1.98 -1.03
N PHE A 285 9.86 -1.30 -0.19
CA PHE A 285 10.16 0.11 -0.38
C PHE A 285 11.46 0.47 0.31
N ALA A 286 12.04 1.61 -0.03
CA ALA A 286 13.12 2.18 0.76
C ALA A 286 12.59 3.31 1.63
N SER A 287 13.08 3.39 2.87
CA SER A 287 12.70 4.46 3.80
C SER A 287 13.87 4.81 4.69
N SER A 288 13.99 6.07 5.07
CA SER A 288 14.88 6.50 6.16
C SER A 288 14.22 6.41 7.53
N ALA A 289 12.95 6.06 7.62
CA ALA A 289 12.25 5.99 8.90
C ALA A 289 12.75 4.87 9.81
N ASN A 290 12.49 5.02 11.11
CA ASN A 290 12.82 4.03 12.12
C ASN A 290 11.73 2.96 12.28
N LEU A 291 11.25 2.39 11.17
CA LEU A 291 10.03 1.54 11.13
C LEU A 291 10.13 0.23 11.95
N THR A 292 11.35 -0.21 12.26
CA THR A 292 11.64 -1.43 13.03
C THR A 292 12.41 -1.15 14.32
N GLY A 293 12.54 0.12 14.72
CA GLY A 293 13.26 0.54 15.93
C GLY A 293 14.80 0.54 15.83
N ASP A 294 15.37 0.05 14.72
CA ASP A 294 16.81 -0.18 14.53
C ASP A 294 17.48 0.71 13.45
N ASN A 295 16.88 1.86 13.13
CA ASN A 295 17.38 2.90 12.23
C ASN A 295 17.22 4.34 12.80
N PRO A 296 17.73 4.64 14.01
CA PRO A 296 17.55 5.94 14.66
C PRO A 296 18.28 7.11 13.97
N SER A 297 19.25 6.82 13.09
CA SER A 297 20.06 7.82 12.37
C SER A 297 19.43 8.36 11.08
N ALA A 298 18.19 7.94 10.79
CA ALA A 298 17.45 8.22 9.57
C ALA A 298 18.24 7.93 8.27
N ILE A 299 18.97 6.81 8.23
CA ILE A 299 19.68 6.39 7.01
C ILE A 299 18.71 5.58 6.16
N ARG A 300 18.65 5.83 4.85
CA ARG A 300 17.77 5.08 3.96
C ARG A 300 18.09 3.58 4.00
N GLN A 301 17.13 2.75 4.37
CA GLN A 301 17.20 1.29 4.34
C GLN A 301 16.09 0.72 3.45
N VAL A 302 16.13 -0.59 3.18
CA VAL A 302 15.08 -1.30 2.43
C VAL A 302 14.19 -2.08 3.40
N TYR A 303 12.89 -1.89 3.25
CA TYR A 303 11.83 -2.50 4.03
C TYR A 303 10.86 -3.28 3.15
N ALA A 304 10.13 -4.20 3.77
CA ALA A 304 8.93 -4.80 3.23
C ALA A 304 7.78 -4.67 4.22
N TRP A 305 6.56 -4.60 3.71
CA TRP A 305 5.33 -4.60 4.48
C TRP A 305 4.39 -5.69 3.95
N ASN A 306 3.75 -6.41 4.86
CA ASN A 306 2.95 -7.60 4.55
C ASN A 306 1.45 -7.46 4.87
N GLY A 307 0.99 -6.25 5.18
CA GLY A 307 -0.36 -6.00 5.69
C GLY A 307 -0.41 -5.57 7.15
N SER A 308 0.55 -6.04 7.96
CA SER A 308 0.51 -5.85 9.42
C SER A 308 1.83 -5.42 10.06
N ALA A 309 2.97 -5.77 9.46
CA ALA A 309 4.28 -5.48 10.05
C ALA A 309 5.33 -5.11 8.99
N TYR A 310 6.32 -4.34 9.44
CA TYR A 310 7.52 -4.03 8.68
C TYR A 310 8.62 -5.06 8.92
N ALA A 311 9.36 -5.38 7.87
CA ALA A 311 10.58 -6.17 7.94
C ALA A 311 11.70 -5.47 7.17
N ARG A 312 12.89 -5.37 7.75
CA ARG A 312 14.07 -4.76 7.12
C ARG A 312 14.92 -5.82 6.41
N ALA A 313 15.53 -5.45 5.27
CA ALA A 313 16.54 -6.27 4.59
C ALA A 313 17.88 -6.24 5.35
N THR A 314 18.02 -7.05 6.40
CA THR A 314 19.19 -7.03 7.31
C THR A 314 20.53 -7.37 6.62
N GLY A 315 20.51 -8.13 5.52
CA GLY A 315 21.70 -8.38 4.70
C GLY A 315 22.13 -7.23 3.78
N LEU A 316 21.38 -6.11 3.77
CA LEU A 316 21.66 -4.91 2.99
C LEU A 316 21.58 -3.67 3.89
N THR A 317 22.64 -3.42 4.66
CA THR A 317 22.73 -2.22 5.49
C THR A 317 23.40 -1.09 4.75
N LEU A 318 22.68 0.00 4.53
CA LEU A 318 23.23 1.22 3.97
C LEU A 318 23.83 2.05 5.11
N ALA A 319 24.97 2.66 4.83
CA ALA A 319 25.60 3.67 5.68
C ALA A 319 25.28 5.07 5.15
N SER A 320 25.76 6.10 5.86
CA SER A 320 25.52 7.49 5.46
C SER A 320 26.06 7.79 4.06
N GLY A 321 25.30 8.57 3.29
CA GLY A 321 25.52 8.79 1.86
C GLY A 321 25.13 7.61 0.96
N GLY A 322 24.65 6.50 1.52
CA GLY A 322 24.05 5.40 0.78
C GLY A 322 22.71 5.82 0.16
N SER A 323 22.31 5.12 -0.90
CA SER A 323 21.05 5.41 -1.60
C SER A 323 20.45 4.15 -2.20
N VAL A 324 19.13 4.18 -2.38
CA VAL A 324 18.38 3.18 -3.12
C VAL A 324 17.73 3.90 -4.29
N GLN A 325 18.06 3.47 -5.52
CA GLN A 325 17.59 4.12 -6.74
C GLN A 325 16.23 3.61 -7.18
N ASN A 326 16.06 2.29 -7.20
CA ASN A 326 14.81 1.64 -7.58
C ASN A 326 14.77 0.20 -7.07
N LEU A 327 13.57 -0.38 -7.03
CA LEU A 327 13.32 -1.74 -6.59
C LEU A 327 12.13 -2.35 -7.34
N ALA A 328 12.15 -3.67 -7.47
CA ALA A 328 11.09 -4.45 -8.10
C ALA A 328 10.83 -5.72 -7.30
N MET A 329 9.57 -6.12 -7.22
CA MET A 329 9.15 -7.34 -6.54
C MET A 329 8.64 -8.35 -7.56
N VAL A 330 8.83 -9.63 -7.26
CA VAL A 330 8.16 -10.70 -7.99
C VAL A 330 6.64 -10.57 -7.88
N ALA A 331 5.93 -10.93 -8.94
CA ALA A 331 4.50 -10.74 -9.03
C ALA A 331 3.71 -11.80 -8.22
N ASN A 332 4.31 -12.94 -7.85
CA ASN A 332 3.61 -13.98 -7.12
C ASN A 332 2.98 -13.47 -5.80
N ALA A 333 1.92 -14.13 -5.35
CA ALA A 333 1.17 -13.76 -4.15
C ALA A 333 2.04 -13.66 -2.88
N ALA A 334 3.17 -14.39 -2.82
CA ALA A 334 4.10 -14.32 -1.69
C ALA A 334 5.03 -13.10 -1.73
N GLY A 335 5.26 -12.49 -2.90
CA GLY A 335 6.17 -11.37 -3.06
C GLY A 335 7.60 -11.66 -2.60
N ARG A 336 8.03 -12.94 -2.66
CA ARG A 336 9.19 -13.44 -1.90
C ARG A 336 10.51 -12.73 -2.23
N TYR A 337 10.73 -12.39 -3.50
CA TYR A 337 12.00 -11.82 -3.94
C TYR A 337 11.85 -10.36 -4.36
N VAL A 338 12.84 -9.55 -3.98
CA VAL A 338 12.95 -8.14 -4.34
C VAL A 338 14.30 -7.90 -5.02
N ALA A 339 14.30 -7.34 -6.22
CA ALA A 339 15.51 -6.79 -6.83
C ALA A 339 15.68 -5.33 -6.39
N ILE A 340 16.90 -4.94 -6.04
CA ILE A 340 17.21 -3.64 -5.42
C ILE A 340 18.43 -3.05 -6.11
N ALA A 341 18.33 -1.81 -6.60
CA ALA A 341 19.48 -1.05 -7.06
C ALA A 341 19.92 -0.07 -5.96
N ALA A 342 21.11 -0.26 -5.39
CA ALA A 342 21.56 0.53 -4.25
C ALA A 342 23.07 0.82 -4.24
N ARG A 343 23.43 1.93 -3.59
CA ARG A 343 24.79 2.28 -3.15
C ARG A 343 24.83 2.16 -1.63
N LEU A 344 25.82 1.44 -1.11
CA LEU A 344 25.93 1.22 0.34
C LEU A 344 26.42 2.45 1.10
N ASN A 345 27.14 3.36 0.45
CA ASN A 345 27.62 4.63 0.99
C ASN A 345 27.99 5.58 -0.17
N ALA A 346 28.38 6.82 0.15
CA ALA A 346 28.69 7.85 -0.84
C ALA A 346 29.78 7.47 -1.87
N SER A 347 30.72 6.61 -1.48
CA SER A 347 31.85 6.17 -2.32
C SER A 347 31.63 4.82 -2.98
N ALA A 348 30.58 4.10 -2.60
CA ALA A 348 30.32 2.75 -3.09
C ALA A 348 29.80 2.78 -4.54
N PRO A 349 30.21 1.81 -5.38
CA PRO A 349 29.55 1.58 -6.66
C PRO A 349 28.06 1.23 -6.46
N GLN A 350 27.26 1.55 -7.47
CA GLN A 350 25.86 1.17 -7.51
C GLN A 350 25.72 -0.28 -7.97
N HIS A 351 25.21 -1.13 -7.11
CA HIS A 351 25.03 -2.55 -7.35
C HIS A 351 23.55 -2.91 -7.46
N VAL A 352 23.30 -4.03 -8.14
CA VAL A 352 21.99 -4.71 -8.09
C VAL A 352 22.08 -5.85 -7.09
N TYR A 353 21.10 -5.94 -6.20
CA TYR A 353 20.95 -6.97 -5.20
C TYR A 353 19.63 -7.71 -5.39
N ARG A 354 19.55 -8.92 -4.86
CA ARG A 354 18.32 -9.68 -4.68
C ARG A 354 18.13 -10.00 -3.21
N TRP A 355 16.99 -9.63 -2.66
CA TRP A 355 16.59 -10.00 -1.31
C TRP A 355 15.55 -11.13 -1.36
N ASP A 356 15.85 -12.24 -0.69
CA ASP A 356 14.89 -13.29 -0.34
C ASP A 356 14.25 -12.95 1.02
N ARG A 357 13.00 -12.47 0.97
CA ARG A 357 12.26 -12.04 2.16
C ARG A 357 11.90 -13.19 3.09
N THR A 358 11.77 -14.40 2.57
CA THR A 358 11.46 -15.59 3.38
C THR A 358 12.71 -16.10 4.10
N GLY A 359 13.84 -16.15 3.38
CA GLY A 359 15.11 -16.61 3.96
C GLY A 359 15.90 -15.52 4.70
N GLY A 360 15.55 -14.25 4.53
CA GLY A 360 16.32 -13.10 5.04
C GLY A 360 17.65 -12.86 4.30
N VAL A 361 17.93 -13.58 3.21
CA VAL A 361 19.22 -13.56 2.52
C VAL A 361 19.25 -12.46 1.46
N VAL A 362 20.35 -11.70 1.41
CA VAL A 362 20.64 -10.74 0.33
C VAL A 362 21.81 -11.23 -0.49
N GLU A 363 21.63 -11.34 -1.79
CA GLU A 363 22.66 -11.69 -2.77
C GLU A 363 23.01 -10.47 -3.62
N THR A 364 24.30 -10.25 -3.89
CA THR A 364 24.73 -9.25 -4.88
C THR A 364 24.68 -9.90 -6.28
N VAL A 365 23.96 -9.26 -7.21
CA VAL A 365 23.74 -9.76 -8.58
C VAL A 365 24.83 -9.26 -9.52
N THR A 366 25.22 -7.99 -9.37
CA THR A 366 26.34 -7.41 -10.13
C THR A 366 27.70 -7.89 -9.62
N PRO A 367 28.73 -8.00 -10.47
CA PRO A 367 30.08 -8.38 -10.05
C PRO A 367 30.69 -7.41 -9.02
N ALA A 368 31.60 -7.89 -8.18
CA ALA A 368 32.34 -7.04 -7.23
C ALA A 368 33.28 -6.02 -7.91
N SER A 369 33.63 -6.26 -9.18
CA SER A 369 34.55 -5.42 -9.97
C SER A 369 33.89 -4.18 -10.58
N ILE A 370 32.67 -3.82 -10.18
CA ILE A 370 31.98 -2.63 -10.71
C ILE A 370 32.69 -1.37 -10.19
N PRO A 371 33.13 -0.48 -11.08
CA PRO A 371 33.80 0.76 -10.68
C PRO A 371 32.81 1.75 -10.07
N ALA A 372 33.29 2.59 -9.16
CA ALA A 372 32.53 3.76 -8.71
C ALA A 372 32.30 4.74 -9.87
N GLY A 373 31.15 5.42 -9.87
CA GLY A 373 30.81 6.45 -10.85
C GLY A 373 29.97 5.98 -12.05
N CYS A 374 29.85 4.67 -12.30
CA CYS A 374 28.83 4.16 -13.23
C CYS A 374 27.53 3.79 -12.50
N VAL A 375 26.45 3.61 -13.26
CA VAL A 375 25.09 3.45 -12.73
C VAL A 375 24.53 2.08 -13.11
N ASN A 376 23.85 1.43 -12.17
CA ASN A 376 23.03 0.23 -12.38
C ASN A 376 21.65 0.47 -11.77
N GLU A 377 20.65 0.82 -12.58
CA GLU A 377 19.36 1.35 -12.12
C GLU A 377 18.16 0.60 -12.70
N ASN A 378 16.96 0.89 -12.19
CA ASN A 378 15.69 0.35 -12.67
C ASN A 378 15.69 -1.18 -12.85
N PRO A 379 16.04 -1.96 -11.80
CA PRO A 379 15.98 -3.40 -11.90
C PRO A 379 14.52 -3.87 -11.97
N VAL A 380 14.28 -4.89 -12.77
CA VAL A 380 13.02 -5.65 -12.82
C VAL A 380 13.33 -7.12 -12.66
N ILE A 381 12.41 -7.86 -12.05
CA ILE A 381 12.62 -9.24 -11.63
C ILE A 381 11.51 -10.15 -12.16
N GLY A 382 11.87 -11.27 -12.76
CA GLY A 382 10.92 -12.27 -13.24
C GLY A 382 10.30 -13.08 -12.09
N GLU A 383 9.18 -13.75 -12.35
CA GLU A 383 8.27 -14.30 -11.33
C GLU A 383 8.90 -15.26 -10.29
N ASN A 384 9.81 -16.13 -10.73
CA ASN A 384 10.51 -17.05 -9.84
C ASN A 384 11.71 -16.41 -9.10
N GLY A 385 11.98 -15.13 -9.35
CA GLY A 385 13.07 -14.38 -8.77
C GLY A 385 14.48 -14.72 -9.27
N THR A 386 14.60 -15.55 -10.32
CA THR A 386 15.92 -16.01 -10.82
C THR A 386 16.46 -15.15 -11.95
N ARG A 387 15.66 -14.30 -12.57
CA ARG A 387 16.11 -13.41 -13.64
C ARG A 387 15.89 -11.98 -13.25
N ILE A 388 16.93 -11.17 -13.40
CA ILE A 388 16.89 -9.73 -13.15
C ILE A 388 17.42 -9.03 -14.41
N VAL A 389 16.70 -8.00 -14.83
CA VAL A 389 17.02 -7.15 -15.96
C VAL A 389 17.11 -5.71 -15.45
N TRP A 390 18.10 -4.94 -15.88
CA TRP A 390 18.30 -3.57 -15.38
C TRP A 390 19.02 -2.70 -16.40
N GLU A 391 19.07 -1.40 -16.13
CA GLU A 391 19.80 -0.42 -16.91
C GLU A 391 21.22 -0.26 -16.38
N SER A 392 22.21 -0.23 -17.27
CA SER A 392 23.60 -0.01 -16.89
C SER A 392 24.30 0.99 -17.79
N THR A 393 25.09 1.88 -17.19
CA THR A 393 26.10 2.71 -17.88
C THR A 393 27.53 2.22 -17.59
N CYS A 394 27.67 1.09 -16.89
CA CYS A 394 28.98 0.55 -16.54
C CYS A 394 29.65 -0.08 -17.76
N ALA A 395 30.68 0.57 -18.29
CA ALA A 395 31.46 0.06 -19.44
C ALA A 395 31.97 -1.38 -19.24
N SER A 396 32.26 -1.78 -17.99
CA SER A 396 32.68 -3.14 -17.63
C SER A 396 31.58 -4.20 -17.81
N LEU A 397 30.31 -3.79 -17.85
CA LEU A 397 29.17 -4.65 -18.17
C LEU A 397 28.71 -4.45 -19.62
N THR A 398 28.70 -3.21 -20.11
CA THR A 398 28.08 -2.87 -21.39
C THR A 398 29.01 -3.00 -22.59
N GLY A 399 30.33 -2.88 -22.38
CA GLY A 399 31.28 -2.72 -23.48
C GLY A 399 31.06 -1.47 -24.34
N ALA A 400 30.21 -0.53 -23.90
CA ALA A 400 29.70 0.58 -24.70
C ALA A 400 30.03 1.97 -24.12
N GLY A 401 31.14 2.08 -23.37
CA GLY A 401 31.51 3.34 -22.70
C GLY A 401 30.42 3.78 -21.71
N SER A 402 29.94 5.02 -21.83
CA SER A 402 28.89 5.60 -20.98
C SER A 402 27.47 5.41 -21.50
N ALA A 403 27.28 4.78 -22.67
CA ALA A 403 25.96 4.59 -23.24
C ALA A 403 25.12 3.65 -22.37
N ARG A 404 23.87 4.04 -22.09
CA ARG A 404 22.95 3.25 -21.26
C ARG A 404 22.45 2.02 -22.03
N LYS A 405 22.62 0.83 -21.47
CA LYS A 405 22.16 -0.44 -22.04
C LYS A 405 21.30 -1.22 -21.05
N ILE A 406 20.49 -2.13 -21.58
CA ILE A 406 19.81 -3.14 -20.77
C ILE A 406 20.74 -4.33 -20.58
N VAL A 407 20.91 -4.74 -19.33
CA VAL A 407 21.72 -5.88 -18.91
C VAL A 407 20.81 -6.90 -18.25
N VAL A 408 21.09 -8.18 -18.47
CA VAL A 408 20.36 -9.31 -17.89
C VAL A 408 21.32 -10.25 -17.17
N SER A 409 20.87 -10.78 -16.03
CA SER A 409 21.49 -11.95 -15.39
C SER A 409 20.42 -12.94 -14.98
N THR A 410 20.74 -14.24 -15.10
CA THR A 410 19.86 -15.34 -14.68
C THR A 410 20.62 -16.23 -13.72
N ARG A 411 20.14 -16.31 -12.47
CA ARG A 411 20.71 -17.10 -11.39
C ARG A 411 20.76 -18.57 -11.77
N GLY A 412 21.93 -19.19 -11.62
CA GLY A 412 22.08 -20.63 -11.66
C GLY A 412 21.59 -21.28 -10.37
N ALA A 413 21.98 -22.53 -10.12
CA ALA A 413 21.60 -23.25 -8.91
C ALA A 413 22.10 -22.54 -7.63
N THR A 414 23.34 -22.03 -7.64
CA THR A 414 24.03 -21.51 -6.44
C THR A 414 24.57 -20.09 -6.58
N SER A 415 24.67 -19.53 -7.78
CA SER A 415 25.29 -18.22 -8.00
C SER A 415 24.70 -17.46 -9.19
N TRP A 416 25.00 -16.16 -9.23
CA TRP A 416 24.74 -15.30 -10.38
C TRP A 416 25.91 -15.36 -11.37
N PRO A 417 25.67 -15.70 -12.65
CA PRO A 417 26.69 -15.59 -13.67
C PRO A 417 26.99 -14.12 -13.99
N ALA A 418 28.08 -13.89 -14.72
CA ALA A 418 28.42 -12.57 -15.23
C ALA A 418 27.23 -12.00 -16.04
N PRO A 419 26.76 -10.79 -15.72
CA PRO A 419 25.68 -10.17 -16.48
C PRO A 419 26.08 -9.93 -17.94
N ALA A 420 25.10 -9.99 -18.84
CA ALA A 420 25.31 -9.75 -20.26
C ALA A 420 24.38 -8.64 -20.76
N VAL A 421 24.85 -7.84 -21.70
CA VAL A 421 24.00 -6.90 -22.45
C VAL A 421 22.92 -7.69 -23.17
N LEU A 422 21.69 -7.18 -23.11
CA LEU A 422 20.57 -7.75 -23.85
C LEU A 422 20.90 -7.74 -25.34
N GLU A 423 20.78 -8.93 -25.94
CA GLU A 423 21.30 -9.24 -27.28
C GLU A 423 20.92 -8.21 -28.34
N LEU A 424 21.87 -7.83 -29.23
CA LEU A 424 21.66 -6.88 -30.34
C LEU A 424 21.34 -5.43 -29.95
N LEU A 425 21.46 -5.06 -28.66
CA LEU A 425 21.57 -3.64 -28.29
C LEU A 425 22.98 -3.05 -28.55
N GLY A 426 23.90 -3.89 -29.02
CA GLY A 426 25.19 -3.52 -29.63
C GLY A 426 26.21 -2.83 -28.71
N THR A 427 27.42 -2.66 -29.23
CA THR A 427 28.46 -1.76 -28.72
C THR A 427 28.38 -0.44 -29.50
N GLY A 428 28.27 0.72 -28.84
CA GLY A 428 28.14 2.02 -29.51
C GLY A 428 27.17 2.97 -28.81
N ALA A 429 26.86 4.11 -29.45
CA ALA A 429 26.17 5.26 -28.85
C ALA A 429 24.64 5.15 -28.71
N CYS A 430 24.00 4.14 -29.31
CA CYS A 430 22.56 3.95 -29.11
C CYS A 430 22.28 3.54 -27.65
N GLU A 431 21.08 3.83 -27.16
CA GLU A 431 20.68 3.65 -25.77
C GLU A 431 19.41 2.82 -25.64
N ALA A 432 19.26 2.20 -24.48
CA ALA A 432 18.05 1.49 -24.08
C ALA A 432 17.78 1.70 -22.59
N ARG A 433 16.51 1.85 -22.22
CA ARG A 433 16.08 2.19 -20.85
C ARG A 433 14.68 1.67 -20.52
N ASN A 434 14.28 1.85 -19.27
CA ASN A 434 12.99 1.48 -18.68
C ASN A 434 12.57 0.04 -19.00
N PRO A 435 13.40 -0.97 -18.65
CA PRO A 435 13.02 -2.35 -18.87
C PRO A 435 11.82 -2.72 -18.01
N ARG A 436 10.95 -3.59 -18.53
CA ARG A 436 9.93 -4.36 -17.80
C ARG A 436 9.98 -5.81 -18.26
N ILE A 437 9.62 -6.74 -17.38
CA ILE A 437 9.65 -8.18 -17.65
C ILE A 437 8.30 -8.80 -17.29
N ASP A 438 7.84 -9.76 -18.06
CA ASP A 438 6.57 -10.43 -17.79
C ASP A 438 6.63 -11.27 -16.49
N GLY A 439 5.60 -11.12 -15.66
CA GLY A 439 5.56 -11.67 -14.30
C GLY A 439 4.83 -13.00 -14.13
N ASN A 440 4.49 -13.78 -15.18
CA ASN A 440 3.65 -14.99 -14.99
C ASN A 440 4.27 -16.31 -15.49
N THR A 441 5.40 -16.29 -16.21
CA THR A 441 5.98 -17.51 -16.77
C THR A 441 7.40 -17.76 -16.27
N GLY A 442 7.51 -18.50 -15.16
CA GLY A 442 8.80 -18.96 -14.63
C GLY A 442 9.78 -17.83 -14.36
N ALA A 443 10.83 -17.70 -15.17
CA ALA A 443 11.84 -16.64 -15.03
C ALA A 443 11.49 -15.33 -15.75
N GLY A 444 10.33 -15.22 -16.40
CA GLY A 444 9.97 -14.10 -17.28
C GLY A 444 10.64 -14.23 -18.64
N GLN A 445 9.86 -14.50 -19.68
CA GLN A 445 10.34 -14.73 -21.05
C GLN A 445 10.47 -13.44 -21.87
N PHE A 446 9.62 -12.46 -21.63
CA PHE A 446 9.49 -11.27 -22.46
C PHE A 446 9.94 -10.03 -21.71
N VAL A 447 10.86 -9.29 -22.32
CA VAL A 447 11.29 -7.98 -21.84
C VAL A 447 10.77 -6.92 -22.78
N VAL A 448 10.16 -5.86 -22.24
CA VAL A 448 9.84 -4.65 -23.00
C VAL A 448 10.69 -3.50 -22.50
N LEU A 449 11.04 -2.58 -23.40
CA LEU A 449 11.98 -1.49 -23.13
C LEU A 449 11.84 -0.37 -24.15
N GLU A 450 12.34 0.80 -23.79
CA GLU A 450 12.54 1.92 -24.70
C GLU A 450 13.94 1.83 -25.31
N SER A 451 14.08 2.07 -26.61
CA SER A 451 15.40 2.17 -27.23
C SER A 451 15.39 3.01 -28.50
N ASN A 452 16.51 3.70 -28.77
CA ASN A 452 16.80 4.26 -30.09
C ASN A 452 17.76 3.38 -30.91
N CYS A 453 18.07 2.19 -30.43
CA CYS A 453 18.82 1.19 -31.17
C CYS A 453 17.93 0.54 -32.24
N ASN A 454 18.56 -0.24 -33.13
CA ASN A 454 17.89 -1.04 -34.16
C ASN A 454 18.11 -2.56 -33.96
N PRO A 455 17.66 -3.14 -32.82
CA PRO A 455 17.96 -4.54 -32.49
C PRO A 455 17.27 -5.57 -33.40
N ARG A 456 16.20 -5.16 -34.10
CA ARG A 456 15.52 -5.99 -35.11
C ARG A 456 16.27 -6.01 -36.45
N GLY A 457 17.21 -5.08 -36.67
CA GLY A 457 17.95 -4.93 -37.93
C GLY A 457 17.08 -4.40 -39.08
N GLY A 458 17.70 -4.25 -40.27
CA GLY A 458 17.05 -3.66 -41.44
C GLY A 458 16.78 -2.16 -41.27
N SER A 459 15.75 -1.63 -41.94
CA SER A 459 15.34 -0.21 -41.85
C SER A 459 14.32 0.06 -40.73
N ASN A 460 14.20 -0.84 -39.74
CA ASN A 460 13.12 -0.82 -38.74
C ASN A 460 13.23 0.36 -37.74
N ASN A 461 14.43 0.83 -37.40
CA ASN A 461 14.65 2.07 -36.64
C ASN A 461 15.89 2.81 -37.15
N SER A 462 15.90 3.17 -38.45
CA SER A 462 17.04 3.81 -39.10
C SER A 462 17.19 5.30 -38.79
N ASP A 463 16.12 5.93 -38.31
CA ASP A 463 16.09 7.34 -37.89
C ASP A 463 16.47 7.54 -36.42
N ALA A 464 16.70 6.45 -35.68
CA ALA A 464 17.09 6.46 -34.28
C ALA A 464 16.11 7.24 -33.38
N SER A 465 14.82 7.16 -33.71
CA SER A 465 13.74 7.59 -32.83
C SER A 465 13.64 6.66 -31.62
N TRP A 466 13.11 7.17 -30.51
CA TRP A 466 12.85 6.35 -29.32
C TRP A 466 11.60 5.52 -29.52
N GLU A 467 11.79 4.21 -29.55
CA GLU A 467 10.74 3.23 -29.81
C GLU A 467 10.62 2.23 -28.67
N VAL A 468 9.42 1.67 -28.52
CA VAL A 468 9.19 0.53 -27.64
C VAL A 468 9.54 -0.74 -28.39
N PHE A 469 10.37 -1.58 -27.78
CA PHE A 469 10.73 -2.90 -28.27
C PHE A 469 10.32 -3.97 -27.27
N ARG A 470 10.00 -5.16 -27.79
CA ARG A 470 9.78 -6.39 -27.03
C ARG A 470 10.82 -7.43 -27.47
N LYS A 471 11.54 -8.00 -26.52
CA LYS A 471 12.49 -9.11 -26.69
C LYS A 471 11.93 -10.38 -26.08
N ASP A 472 11.83 -11.43 -26.89
CA ASP A 472 11.69 -12.80 -26.44
C ASP A 472 13.07 -13.36 -26.07
N LEU A 473 13.28 -13.62 -24.78
CA LEU A 473 14.54 -14.15 -24.26
C LEU A 473 14.78 -15.62 -24.62
N ALA A 474 13.75 -16.35 -25.07
CA ALA A 474 13.90 -17.72 -25.56
C ALA A 474 14.37 -17.77 -27.02
N THR A 475 14.25 -16.66 -27.77
CA THR A 475 14.56 -16.59 -29.20
C THR A 475 15.79 -15.73 -29.43
N THR A 476 16.85 -16.32 -29.98
CA THR A 476 18.10 -15.62 -30.31
C THR A 476 17.97 -14.81 -31.61
N GLY A 477 18.83 -13.82 -31.78
CA GLY A 477 18.94 -13.01 -32.99
C GLY A 477 17.81 -11.99 -33.13
N THR A 478 17.74 -11.40 -34.33
CA THR A 478 16.73 -10.39 -34.70
C THR A 478 15.31 -10.95 -34.68
N ALA A 479 15.14 -12.27 -34.86
CA ALA A 479 13.85 -12.95 -34.79
C ALA A 479 13.20 -12.88 -33.40
N GLY A 480 14.00 -12.76 -32.34
CA GLY A 480 13.50 -12.56 -30.99
C GLY A 480 13.05 -11.13 -30.67
N TRP A 481 13.28 -10.18 -31.59
CA TRP A 481 12.94 -8.78 -31.41
C TRP A 481 11.70 -8.38 -32.20
N ARG A 482 10.76 -7.76 -31.51
CA ARG A 482 9.62 -7.07 -32.10
C ARG A 482 9.70 -5.59 -31.78
N GLN A 483 9.60 -4.77 -32.80
CA GLN A 483 9.39 -3.35 -32.65
C GLN A 483 7.90 -3.11 -32.45
N VAL A 484 7.53 -2.52 -31.31
CA VAL A 484 6.14 -2.28 -30.91
C VAL A 484 5.63 -0.97 -31.51
N THR A 485 6.45 0.06 -31.50
CA THR A 485 6.18 1.36 -32.11
C THR A 485 7.16 1.62 -33.26
N ALA A 486 6.65 2.16 -34.37
CA ALA A 486 7.44 2.51 -35.55
C ALA A 486 7.02 3.92 -35.98
N THR A 487 7.69 4.91 -35.44
CA THR A 487 7.37 6.33 -35.54
C THR A 487 8.55 7.12 -36.07
N ALA A 488 8.27 8.20 -36.78
CA ALA A 488 9.31 9.17 -37.11
C ALA A 488 9.67 9.98 -35.85
N ALA A 489 10.92 10.47 -35.76
CA ALA A 489 11.36 11.34 -34.67
C ALA A 489 10.49 12.59 -34.46
N THR A 490 9.79 13.06 -35.50
CA THR A 490 8.85 14.19 -35.44
C THR A 490 7.55 13.87 -36.17
N ARG A 491 6.44 14.43 -35.72
CA ARG A 491 5.16 14.39 -36.43
C ARG A 491 4.62 15.78 -36.71
N THR A 492 3.82 15.90 -37.76
CA THR A 492 3.04 17.12 -38.06
C THR A 492 1.71 17.05 -37.34
N CYS A 493 1.38 18.06 -36.56
CA CYS A 493 0.11 18.13 -35.86
C CYS A 493 -1.03 18.57 -36.80
N THR A 494 -2.24 18.10 -36.52
CA THR A 494 -3.42 18.47 -37.30
C THR A 494 -3.87 19.90 -36.95
N GLY A 495 -4.44 20.62 -37.92
CA GLY A 495 -4.95 21.99 -37.70
C GLY A 495 -3.91 23.11 -37.78
N GLY A 496 -2.72 22.85 -38.34
CA GLY A 496 -1.71 23.90 -38.59
C GLY A 496 -0.90 24.32 -37.36
N SER A 497 -0.97 23.54 -36.28
CA SER A 497 -0.30 23.78 -34.99
C SER A 497 1.21 23.48 -34.98
N GLY A 498 1.80 23.14 -36.14
CA GLY A 498 3.23 22.93 -36.31
C GLY A 498 3.63 21.44 -36.28
N SER A 499 4.88 21.19 -35.90
CA SER A 499 5.46 19.85 -35.72
C SER A 499 5.96 19.67 -34.30
N GLU A 500 5.89 18.45 -33.78
CA GLU A 500 6.42 18.11 -32.46
C GLU A 500 7.30 16.85 -32.50
N SER A 501 8.15 16.70 -31.49
CA SER A 501 8.92 15.47 -31.29
C SER A 501 8.00 14.33 -30.83
N VAL A 502 8.25 13.14 -31.34
CA VAL A 502 7.52 11.93 -30.95
C VAL A 502 8.25 11.24 -29.81
N PHE A 503 7.48 10.83 -28.80
CA PHE A 503 7.95 10.10 -27.64
C PHE A 503 7.10 8.85 -27.46
N ASN A 504 7.77 7.72 -27.28
CA ASN A 504 7.17 6.45 -26.87
C ASN A 504 7.90 5.99 -25.60
N PHE A 505 7.20 5.88 -24.47
CA PHE A 505 7.85 5.69 -23.17
C PHE A 505 6.94 5.02 -22.13
N SER A 506 7.50 4.75 -20.95
CA SER A 506 6.87 4.04 -19.85
C SER A 506 6.23 2.71 -20.29
N PRO A 507 6.96 1.83 -21.01
CA PRO A 507 6.40 0.55 -21.40
C PRO A 507 6.15 -0.31 -20.17
N ASP A 508 5.11 -1.14 -20.21
CA ASP A 508 4.88 -2.22 -19.26
C ASP A 508 4.26 -3.44 -19.94
N VAL A 509 4.45 -4.63 -19.36
CA VAL A 509 4.10 -5.90 -20.00
C VAL A 509 3.31 -6.82 -19.08
N GLY A 510 2.19 -7.32 -19.60
CA GLY A 510 1.30 -8.21 -18.86
C GLY A 510 1.88 -9.62 -18.72
N GLY A 511 1.39 -10.33 -17.73
CA GLY A 511 1.81 -11.70 -17.40
C GLY A 511 1.31 -12.76 -18.39
N THR A 512 0.29 -12.51 -19.21
CA THR A 512 -0.26 -13.49 -20.18
C THR A 512 0.70 -13.77 -21.34
N ALA A 513 1.85 -14.41 -21.08
CA ALA A 513 2.97 -14.63 -22.00
C ALA A 513 3.42 -13.34 -22.71
N GLY A 514 3.42 -12.21 -21.99
CA GLY A 514 3.75 -10.91 -22.53
C GLY A 514 2.89 -10.51 -23.74
N ARG A 515 1.63 -10.97 -23.81
CA ARG A 515 0.71 -10.69 -24.93
C ARG A 515 0.40 -9.19 -25.04
N TYR A 516 0.21 -8.52 -23.91
CA TYR A 516 -0.15 -7.11 -23.87
C TYR A 516 1.05 -6.29 -23.42
N THR A 517 1.39 -5.27 -24.22
CA THR A 517 2.37 -4.25 -23.86
C THR A 517 1.66 -2.91 -23.79
N LEU A 518 1.61 -2.28 -22.62
CA LEU A 518 1.14 -0.91 -22.45
C LEU A 518 2.31 0.04 -22.63
N PHE A 519 2.04 1.24 -23.12
CA PHE A 519 3.01 2.32 -23.21
C PHE A 519 2.29 3.65 -23.40
N ILE A 520 2.99 4.74 -23.14
CA ILE A 520 2.50 6.09 -23.41
C ILE A 520 3.15 6.60 -24.69
N SER A 521 2.35 7.22 -25.55
CA SER A 521 2.85 7.87 -26.75
C SER A 521 2.11 9.17 -27.01
N ASN A 522 2.81 10.13 -27.62
CA ASN A 522 2.18 11.27 -28.26
C ASN A 522 2.04 11.10 -29.78
N ALA A 523 2.39 9.95 -30.36
CA ALA A 523 2.23 9.67 -31.79
C ALA A 523 0.77 9.39 -32.18
N ASP A 524 0.48 9.50 -33.48
CA ASP A 524 -0.79 9.02 -34.04
C ASP A 524 -0.67 7.56 -34.49
N LEU A 525 -0.80 6.64 -33.53
CA LEU A 525 -0.65 5.19 -33.77
C LEU A 525 -1.96 4.48 -34.16
N ALA A 526 -3.10 5.16 -34.02
CA ALA A 526 -4.44 4.60 -34.25
C ALA A 526 -5.29 5.42 -35.25
N GLY A 527 -4.75 6.49 -35.83
CA GLY A 527 -5.44 7.34 -36.81
C GLY A 527 -6.44 8.31 -36.19
N THR A 528 -6.30 8.61 -34.90
CA THR A 528 -7.25 9.36 -34.08
C THR A 528 -6.60 10.49 -33.26
N ASN A 529 -5.27 10.65 -33.35
CA ASN A 529 -4.54 11.63 -32.54
C ASN A 529 -4.32 12.97 -33.29
N ALA A 530 -5.28 13.90 -33.17
CA ALA A 530 -5.31 15.12 -33.97
C ALA A 530 -4.59 16.36 -33.36
N ALA A 531 -4.32 16.40 -32.06
CA ALA A 531 -3.73 17.58 -31.40
C ALA A 531 -2.24 17.38 -31.09
N CYS A 532 -1.41 18.44 -31.24
CA CYS A 532 -0.08 18.45 -30.61
C CYS A 532 -0.22 18.24 -29.09
N ASP A 533 0.85 17.75 -28.46
CA ASP A 533 0.98 17.66 -27.01
C ASP A 533 -0.09 16.78 -26.36
N SER A 534 -0.49 15.73 -27.08
CA SER A 534 -1.50 14.78 -26.64
C SER A 534 -0.85 13.45 -26.27
N TRP A 535 -0.71 13.21 -24.97
CA TRP A 535 -0.01 12.06 -24.39
C TRP A 535 -1.02 11.02 -23.95
N GLN A 536 -1.03 9.85 -24.59
CA GLN A 536 -2.09 8.85 -24.46
C GLN A 536 -1.52 7.48 -24.10
N VAL A 537 -2.33 6.66 -23.45
CA VAL A 537 -2.03 5.25 -23.20
C VAL A 537 -2.46 4.41 -24.40
N PHE A 538 -1.55 3.60 -24.88
CA PHE A 538 -1.75 2.61 -25.93
C PHE A 538 -1.51 1.21 -25.40
N VAL A 539 -2.10 0.22 -26.07
CA VAL A 539 -1.76 -1.19 -25.89
C VAL A 539 -1.37 -1.81 -27.22
N ASN A 540 -0.31 -2.59 -27.23
CA ASN A 540 -0.01 -3.53 -28.29
C ASN A 540 -0.46 -4.94 -27.85
N ASP A 541 -1.40 -5.53 -28.59
CA ASP A 541 -1.69 -6.96 -28.52
C ASP A 541 -0.74 -7.67 -29.48
N ALA A 542 0.05 -8.61 -28.95
CA ALA A 542 0.97 -9.41 -29.73
C ALA A 542 0.28 -10.14 -30.91
N SER A 543 -1.03 -10.40 -30.81
CA SER A 543 -1.86 -11.01 -31.86
C SER A 543 -2.68 -10.03 -32.71
N GLY A 544 -2.90 -8.80 -32.23
CA GLY A 544 -3.94 -7.90 -32.75
C GLY A 544 -3.48 -6.49 -33.14
N GLY A 545 -2.20 -6.16 -32.97
CA GLY A 545 -1.66 -4.83 -33.29
C GLY A 545 -1.83 -3.83 -32.16
N THR A 546 -1.68 -2.53 -32.47
CA THR A 546 -1.75 -1.43 -31.49
C THR A 546 -3.14 -0.81 -31.48
N SER A 547 -3.69 -0.53 -30.30
CA SER A 547 -4.92 0.25 -30.11
C SER A 547 -4.74 1.32 -29.03
N GLN A 548 -5.48 2.42 -29.19
CA GLN A 548 -5.51 3.53 -28.24
C GLN A 548 -6.50 3.20 -27.10
N LEU A 549 -6.09 3.43 -25.85
CA LEU A 549 -6.95 3.22 -24.68
C LEU A 549 -7.56 4.52 -24.17
N THR A 550 -6.81 5.62 -24.17
CA THR A 550 -7.27 6.91 -23.63
C THR A 550 -7.59 7.89 -24.75
N PRO A 551 -8.58 8.80 -24.59
CA PRO A 551 -8.93 9.78 -25.62
C PRO A 551 -7.76 10.67 -26.04
N ALA A 552 -7.78 11.15 -27.28
CA ALA A 552 -6.84 12.17 -27.74
C ALA A 552 -7.24 13.56 -27.22
N ALA A 553 -6.45 14.10 -26.30
CA ALA A 553 -6.62 15.45 -25.76
C ALA A 553 -5.27 16.03 -25.31
N THR A 554 -5.15 17.37 -25.24
CA THR A 554 -3.96 18.06 -24.68
C THR A 554 -3.89 17.97 -23.15
N THR A 555 -5.02 17.66 -22.52
CA THR A 555 -5.15 17.35 -21.09
C THR A 555 -6.23 16.28 -20.91
N PRO A 556 -6.06 15.33 -19.98
CA PRO A 556 -4.89 15.15 -19.12
C PRO A 556 -3.66 14.61 -19.88
N ARG A 557 -2.45 14.74 -19.30
CA ARG A 557 -1.21 14.18 -19.87
C ARG A 557 -0.75 12.99 -19.07
N TYR A 558 -0.76 11.80 -19.67
CA TYR A 558 -0.26 10.59 -19.03
C TYR A 558 1.27 10.63 -18.90
N LEU A 559 1.77 10.25 -17.72
CA LEU A 559 3.19 10.27 -17.36
C LEU A 559 3.77 8.88 -17.11
N ALA A 560 2.99 7.98 -16.51
CA ALA A 560 3.43 6.62 -16.26
C ALA A 560 2.24 5.66 -16.25
N VAL A 561 2.53 4.39 -16.52
CA VAL A 561 1.58 3.28 -16.40
C VAL A 561 2.23 2.10 -15.69
N SER A 562 1.42 1.36 -14.94
CA SER A 562 1.80 0.07 -14.36
C SER A 562 0.71 -0.94 -14.67
N LEU A 563 1.04 -1.97 -15.46
CA LEU A 563 0.14 -3.00 -15.93
C LEU A 563 0.17 -4.19 -14.98
N HIS A 564 -1.01 -4.58 -14.50
CA HIS A 564 -1.15 -5.79 -13.72
C HIS A 564 -0.88 -7.04 -14.59
N PRO A 565 -0.33 -8.13 -14.02
CA PRO A 565 -0.04 -9.37 -14.77
C PRO A 565 -1.23 -10.03 -15.48
N ASP A 566 -2.48 -9.70 -15.14
CA ASP A 566 -3.67 -10.16 -15.89
C ASP A 566 -3.74 -9.58 -17.32
N GLY A 567 -2.98 -8.51 -17.60
CA GLY A 567 -2.98 -7.82 -18.90
C GLY A 567 -4.25 -7.00 -19.17
N ASN A 568 -5.04 -6.71 -18.14
CA ASN A 568 -6.29 -5.95 -18.26
C ASN A 568 -6.34 -4.75 -17.33
N ASN A 569 -5.96 -4.89 -16.06
CA ASN A 569 -5.99 -3.80 -15.09
C ASN A 569 -4.67 -3.05 -15.11
N TYR A 570 -4.70 -1.72 -15.05
CA TYR A 570 -3.49 -0.91 -14.93
C TYR A 570 -3.71 0.33 -14.08
N ALA A 571 -2.68 0.74 -13.35
CA ALA A 571 -2.59 2.07 -12.75
C ALA A 571 -1.96 3.05 -13.73
N PHE A 572 -2.31 4.32 -13.60
CA PHE A 572 -1.74 5.42 -14.34
C PHE A 572 -1.35 6.57 -13.42
N GLU A 573 -0.40 7.36 -13.89
CA GLU A 573 -0.05 8.68 -13.35
C GLU A 573 -0.28 9.70 -14.47
N ARG A 574 -0.87 10.84 -14.15
CA ARG A 574 -1.10 11.89 -15.14
C ARG A 574 -1.11 13.28 -14.52
N LEU A 575 -0.89 14.29 -15.35
CA LEU A 575 -1.20 15.67 -15.02
C LEU A 575 -2.66 15.96 -15.40
N GLY A 576 -3.45 16.32 -14.39
CA GLY A 576 -4.85 16.71 -14.54
C GLY A 576 -5.03 18.05 -15.27
N THR A 577 -6.30 18.45 -15.46
CA THR A 577 -6.65 19.75 -16.05
C THR A 577 -6.27 20.94 -15.16
N SER A 578 -6.11 20.71 -13.86
CA SER A 578 -5.62 21.66 -12.86
C SER A 578 -4.09 21.65 -12.70
N PHE A 579 -3.36 20.90 -13.54
CA PHE A 579 -1.91 20.64 -13.41
C PHE A 579 -1.49 19.98 -12.08
N LEU A 580 -2.45 19.42 -11.34
CA LEU A 580 -2.21 18.57 -10.19
C LEU A 580 -1.79 17.16 -10.64
N SER A 581 -1.01 16.47 -9.80
CA SER A 581 -0.71 15.06 -10.05
C SER A 581 -1.95 14.23 -9.74
N GLU A 582 -2.33 13.36 -10.66
CA GLU A 582 -3.44 12.44 -10.51
C GLU A 582 -2.92 11.00 -10.64
N ILE A 583 -3.22 10.19 -9.63
CA ILE A 583 -3.02 8.74 -9.66
C ILE A 583 -4.38 8.11 -9.89
N GLY A 584 -4.42 7.08 -10.73
CA GLY A 584 -5.66 6.37 -10.98
C GLY A 584 -5.49 4.99 -11.57
N ARG A 585 -6.61 4.37 -11.94
CA ARG A 585 -6.65 3.08 -12.62
C ARG A 585 -7.63 3.01 -13.76
N ARG A 586 -7.42 2.01 -14.60
CA ARG A 586 -8.33 1.66 -15.68
C ARG A 586 -8.25 0.18 -16.05
N GLN A 587 -9.31 -0.29 -16.70
CA GLN A 587 -9.35 -1.60 -17.37
C GLN A 587 -9.27 -1.43 -18.87
N ARG A 588 -8.48 -2.27 -19.54
CA ARG A 588 -8.30 -2.27 -20.99
C ARG A 588 -9.54 -2.78 -21.73
N ALA A 589 -10.15 -3.87 -21.27
CA ALA A 589 -11.24 -4.55 -21.96
C ALA A 589 -12.61 -3.87 -21.78
N THR A 590 -12.74 -3.04 -20.74
CA THR A 590 -13.98 -2.32 -20.45
C THR A 590 -13.89 -0.93 -21.06
N PRO A 591 -14.92 -0.43 -21.76
CA PRO A 591 -15.07 0.99 -22.10
C PRO A 591 -15.33 1.84 -20.83
N ALA A 592 -14.41 1.80 -19.87
CA ALA A 592 -14.49 2.54 -18.63
C ALA A 592 -13.72 3.86 -18.75
N THR A 593 -14.27 4.92 -18.17
CA THR A 593 -13.56 6.17 -17.90
C THR A 593 -12.46 5.95 -16.87
N ASP A 594 -11.44 6.79 -16.90
CA ASP A 594 -10.37 6.75 -15.92
C ASP A 594 -10.94 6.95 -14.51
N VAL A 595 -10.54 6.09 -13.57
CA VAL A 595 -10.90 6.23 -12.16
C VAL A 595 -9.72 6.90 -11.46
N THR A 596 -9.87 8.18 -11.13
CA THR A 596 -8.88 8.90 -10.32
C THR A 596 -9.07 8.52 -8.86
N VAL A 597 -7.98 8.13 -8.20
CA VAL A 597 -7.99 7.59 -6.83
C VAL A 597 -7.29 8.54 -5.86
N PHE A 598 -6.45 9.40 -6.40
CA PHE A 598 -5.76 10.45 -5.68
C PHE A 598 -5.52 11.63 -6.62
N GLN A 599 -5.68 12.83 -6.08
CA GLN A 599 -5.32 14.09 -6.72
C GLN A 599 -4.69 14.99 -5.67
N GLY A 600 -3.47 15.47 -5.94
CA GLY A 600 -2.69 16.26 -4.98
C GLY A 600 -1.73 17.22 -5.67
N VAL A 601 -0.93 17.92 -4.86
CA VAL A 601 0.14 18.77 -5.36
C VAL A 601 1.16 17.95 -6.18
N LEU A 602 1.98 18.64 -6.96
CA LEU A 602 3.01 18.00 -7.78
C LEU A 602 3.98 17.23 -6.88
N GLY A 603 4.00 15.90 -7.00
CA GLY A 603 4.90 15.05 -6.21
C GLY A 603 4.45 13.60 -6.07
N ALA A 604 3.13 13.32 -6.11
CA ALA A 604 2.64 11.95 -6.08
C ALA A 604 3.02 11.17 -7.35
N THR A 605 3.72 10.05 -7.20
CA THR A 605 4.23 9.22 -8.30
C THR A 605 4.57 7.80 -7.82
N GLY A 606 5.11 6.96 -8.72
CA GLY A 606 5.51 5.60 -8.43
C GLY A 606 4.35 4.62 -8.35
N ALA A 607 3.21 4.91 -8.99
CA ALA A 607 2.02 4.10 -8.94
C ALA A 607 2.30 2.65 -9.35
N ARG A 608 1.84 1.71 -8.52
CA ARG A 608 1.91 0.26 -8.75
C ARG A 608 0.56 -0.35 -8.46
N ILE A 609 0.13 -1.29 -9.29
CA ILE A 609 -1.17 -1.95 -9.15
C ILE A 609 -1.02 -3.43 -8.77
N GLY A 610 -1.92 -3.87 -7.88
CA GLY A 610 -2.22 -5.27 -7.62
C GLY A 610 -3.74 -5.51 -7.64
N LEU A 611 -4.13 -6.78 -7.59
CA LEU A 611 -5.52 -7.24 -7.46
C LEU A 611 -5.64 -8.21 -6.26
N ASP A 612 -6.25 -7.75 -5.17
CA ASP A 612 -6.62 -8.64 -4.07
C ASP A 612 -7.93 -9.36 -4.43
N GLY A 613 -7.79 -10.55 -5.04
CA GLY A 613 -8.90 -11.21 -5.73
C GLY A 613 -9.26 -10.43 -7.00
N SER A 614 -10.43 -9.80 -7.02
CA SER A 614 -10.86 -8.90 -8.09
C SER A 614 -10.72 -7.42 -7.76
N VAL A 615 -10.32 -7.11 -6.52
CA VAL A 615 -10.33 -5.75 -5.95
C VAL A 615 -9.02 -5.06 -6.26
N PRO A 616 -9.00 -3.96 -7.03
CA PRO A 616 -7.76 -3.26 -7.34
C PRO A 616 -7.16 -2.57 -6.12
N VAL A 617 -5.85 -2.71 -5.98
CA VAL A 617 -5.03 -2.06 -4.95
C VAL A 617 -3.95 -1.25 -5.65
N ILE A 618 -3.85 0.04 -5.36
CA ILE A 618 -2.85 0.93 -5.96
C ILE A 618 -1.98 1.49 -4.85
N HIS A 619 -0.67 1.33 -5.00
CA HIS A 619 0.32 1.93 -4.12
C HIS A 619 1.04 3.03 -4.85
N PHE A 620 1.29 4.15 -4.18
CA PHE A 620 2.06 5.28 -4.70
C PHE A 620 2.77 5.98 -3.53
N TYR A 621 3.64 6.94 -3.82
CA TYR A 621 4.22 7.79 -2.78
C TYR A 621 4.09 9.26 -3.15
N GLY A 622 4.02 10.14 -2.16
CA GLY A 622 3.88 11.58 -2.34
C GLY A 622 4.15 12.35 -1.05
N ALA A 623 4.39 13.65 -1.16
CA ALA A 623 4.57 14.55 -0.01
C ALA A 623 3.25 15.22 0.44
N ASP A 624 2.15 14.84 -0.20
CA ASP A 624 0.83 15.35 0.12
C ASP A 624 0.36 14.89 1.50
N ASP A 625 -0.56 15.67 2.05
CA ASP A 625 -1.26 15.35 3.29
C ASP A 625 -2.78 15.19 3.07
N PRO A 626 -3.21 14.17 2.30
CA PRO A 626 -4.62 13.99 1.98
C PRO A 626 -5.47 13.53 3.17
N LEU A 627 -4.83 13.03 4.23
CA LEU A 627 -5.50 12.48 5.42
C LEU A 627 -5.34 13.35 6.67
N VAL A 628 -4.62 14.48 6.59
CA VAL A 628 -4.26 15.36 7.73
C VAL A 628 -3.35 14.66 8.75
N ASP A 629 -2.54 13.73 8.25
CA ASP A 629 -1.61 12.89 9.01
C ASP A 629 -0.13 13.13 8.60
N ASN A 630 0.16 13.86 7.52
CA ASN A 630 1.49 14.15 6.97
C ASN A 630 1.85 15.66 7.00
N ALA A 631 1.69 16.29 8.16
CA ALA A 631 1.83 17.74 8.29
C ALA A 631 3.26 18.28 8.04
N ASP A 632 4.29 17.42 8.06
CA ASP A 632 5.69 17.82 7.84
C ASP A 632 6.14 17.72 6.37
N GLY A 633 5.30 17.17 5.49
CA GLY A 633 5.53 17.13 4.04
C GLY A 633 6.63 16.14 3.62
N ASN A 634 6.94 15.15 4.46
CA ASN A 634 7.80 14.05 4.08
C ASN A 634 7.16 13.22 2.97
N ILE A 635 7.97 12.55 2.15
CA ILE A 635 7.44 11.62 1.15
C ILE A 635 6.97 10.35 1.84
N GLU A 636 5.68 10.08 1.75
CA GLU A 636 5.02 8.93 2.36
C GLU A 636 4.41 8.00 1.32
N ILE A 637 4.24 6.74 1.71
CA ILE A 637 3.63 5.71 0.88
C ILE A 637 2.14 5.65 1.21
N PHE A 638 1.33 5.73 0.17
CA PHE A 638 -0.11 5.61 0.24
C PHE A 638 -0.57 4.36 -0.52
N SER A 639 -1.66 3.78 -0.04
CA SER A 639 -2.37 2.67 -0.68
C SER A 639 -3.82 3.10 -0.88
N THR A 640 -4.35 2.92 -2.08
CA THR A 640 -5.80 2.91 -2.32
C THR A 640 -6.27 1.49 -2.55
N ARG A 641 -7.48 1.20 -2.10
CA ARG A 641 -8.18 -0.01 -2.44
C ARG A 641 -9.59 0.34 -2.89
N GLY A 642 -9.91 0.01 -4.13
CA GLY A 642 -11.20 0.36 -4.74
C GLY A 642 -12.11 -0.85 -4.89
N PRO A 643 -13.45 -0.67 -4.90
CA PRO A 643 -14.38 -1.74 -5.28
C PRO A 643 -14.14 -2.25 -6.72
#